data_AF-A0A534BWZ3-F1
#
_entry.id   AF-A0A534BWZ3-F1
#
_cell.length_a   1.000
_cell.length_b   1.000
_cell.length_c   1.000
_cell.angle_alpha   90.00
_cell.angle_beta   90.00
_cell.angle_gamma   90.00
#
_symmetry.space_group_name_H-M   'P 1'
#
loop_
_entity.id
_entity.type
_entity.pdbx_description
1 polymer ?
#
loop_
_entity_poly.entity_id
_entity_poly.type
_entity_poly.pdbx_seq_one_letter_code
_entity_poly.pdbx_strand_id
1 'polypeptide(L)'
;MQASSLMNRLLGTAPWLVLAGVLGTFAGTAWAADQPALQAIDVQPLPGQQLQITLRLSGPAPQPLSFTIDNPARISFDLPNTTLALASRRIDVHASGLDTILAAETKDRTRLVLNLDKLVPYDTRVEGNNIIVMLGGSAARASAGATPSGAVAAGGGGGVRELRAIDFRRSTDGAGRVIVRLSDPHMHVNLHQIGDQVVVDFSDASVPANLMRRYDASDFGTPIRGFDVTRVGNGSRISITASGDYEQLAYQSDDQYVVEIAPRRKAANAQEERPVYTGERLTLNFQDIETRAVLQLLADASGQNIVVSDSVSGNVTLRLQNVPWDQALDIVLRTKGLDKRRQDNVIIVAPQAELASREKAELAARKDVQELAPLRSEYLQVNYAKAQDMAALIKTQTNSLLSTRGSVAVDDRTNTLLLQDTADRLADVRRLVATLDIPVRQVLIEARIVIVNNDFERSLGARFGLTNYQKYGSTGLVTTTGTAAGTDLAIGSALTNVASTGSIYPVSVPTGSSATNRYNVNLPVTSAAGTIALGILGNNFIVDLELSAAQAETQANIISSPRVITANQKEAIIEQGVEIPYQQSASSGATTIQFKKAVLSLKVKPQITPDNRIILDLDVKDDAVGTVVVTSGGVNVPSIDTREITTQVLVNDGQTVVLGGILSTTQREDDTKVPYLGDLPVLGHLFKNTIHKDDKDELMIFITPKIVREGVNVYN
;
A
#
# COMPACT_ATOMS: atom_id res chain seq x y z
N MET A 1 -28.56 -54.04 64.55
CA MET A 1 -27.51 -53.06 64.89
C MET A 1 -27.74 -51.85 63.99
N GLN A 2 -28.62 -50.93 64.43
CA GLN A 2 -28.29 -49.64 65.06
C GLN A 2 -27.49 -48.73 64.11
N ALA A 3 -27.88 -47.49 63.81
CA ALA A 3 -29.10 -46.74 64.08
C ALA A 3 -29.09 -45.56 63.10
N SER A 4 -30.24 -45.31 62.46
CA SER A 4 -30.53 -44.00 61.88
C SER A 4 -31.09 -43.09 62.96
N SER A 5 -31.13 -41.80 62.66
CA SER A 5 -32.20 -40.85 62.99
C SER A 5 -31.81 -39.63 63.83
N LEU A 6 -32.31 -38.49 63.33
CA LEU A 6 -33.14 -37.52 64.04
C LEU A 6 -32.54 -36.22 64.60
N MET A 7 -33.32 -35.19 64.27
CA MET A 7 -33.68 -33.99 65.03
C MET A 7 -32.76 -32.77 64.92
N ASN A 8 -33.13 -31.71 64.18
CA ASN A 8 -34.28 -30.78 64.30
C ASN A 8 -33.99 -29.63 65.29
N ARG A 9 -34.57 -28.45 64.98
CA ARG A 9 -34.73 -27.21 65.79
C ARG A 9 -33.63 -26.14 65.61
N LEU A 10 -33.90 -24.83 65.54
CA LEU A 10 -35.07 -23.97 65.32
C LEU A 10 -34.58 -22.51 65.56
N LEU A 11 -35.37 -21.52 65.10
CA LEU A 11 -35.40 -20.08 65.49
C LEU A 11 -34.39 -19.16 64.78
N GLY A 12 -34.75 -18.00 64.24
CA GLY A 12 -36.01 -17.24 64.27
C GLY A 12 -36.11 -16.30 63.04
N THR A 13 -37.33 -16.12 62.51
CA THR A 13 -38.14 -14.87 62.61
C THR A 13 -37.53 -13.71 61.79
N ALA A 14 -37.87 -13.55 60.49
CA ALA A 14 -39.08 -12.92 59.93
C ALA A 14 -39.20 -11.39 60.26
N PRO A 15 -39.91 -10.53 59.49
CA PRO A 15 -40.85 -10.88 58.40
C PRO A 15 -40.99 -9.83 57.25
N TRP A 16 -41.93 -10.14 56.33
CA TRP A 16 -42.86 -9.23 55.60
C TRP A 16 -42.40 -8.48 54.35
N LEU A 17 -43.24 -8.30 53.32
CA LEU A 17 -44.57 -8.80 52.89
C LEU A 17 -44.64 -8.33 51.42
N VAL A 18 -44.86 -9.17 50.40
CA VAL A 18 -46.16 -9.70 49.94
C VAL A 18 -47.15 -8.57 49.58
N LEU A 19 -47.54 -8.47 48.31
CA LEU A 19 -48.89 -8.89 47.91
C LEU A 19 -49.05 -8.96 46.39
N ALA A 20 -49.62 -10.09 45.98
CA ALA A 20 -50.60 -10.34 44.92
C ALA A 20 -50.36 -9.70 43.53
N GLY A 21 -50.28 -10.47 42.45
CA GLY A 21 -51.07 -11.66 42.16
C GLY A 21 -52.12 -11.29 41.12
N VAL A 22 -52.26 -12.13 40.09
CA VAL A 22 -53.49 -12.55 39.41
C VAL A 22 -53.11 -13.18 38.08
N LEU A 23 -53.46 -14.45 37.92
CA LEU A 23 -53.64 -15.11 36.64
C LEU A 23 -54.67 -14.32 35.81
N GLY A 24 -54.26 -13.86 34.64
CA GLY A 24 -55.16 -13.30 33.64
C GLY A 24 -54.76 -13.82 32.27
N THR A 25 -55.53 -14.76 31.74
CA THR A 25 -55.60 -15.06 30.32
C THR A 25 -55.86 -13.75 29.55
N PHE A 26 -54.85 -13.24 28.87
CA PHE A 26 -55.04 -12.35 27.73
C PHE A 26 -54.60 -13.09 26.48
N ALA A 27 -55.58 -13.43 25.66
CA ALA A 27 -55.40 -13.52 24.22
C ALA A 27 -54.84 -12.17 23.75
N GLY A 28 -53.53 -12.04 23.76
CA GLY A 28 -52.80 -10.95 23.13
C GLY A 28 -52.63 -11.33 21.67
N THR A 29 -53.43 -10.69 20.83
CA THR A 29 -53.29 -10.56 19.38
C THR A 29 -51.92 -10.98 18.86
N ALA A 30 -51.87 -11.89 17.89
CA ALA A 30 -50.77 -11.90 16.95
C ALA A 30 -50.68 -10.49 16.39
N TRP A 31 -49.74 -9.68 16.90
CA TRP A 31 -49.27 -8.54 16.16
C TRP A 31 -48.64 -9.17 14.94
N ALA A 32 -49.37 -9.16 13.82
CA ALA A 32 -48.72 -9.09 12.54
C ALA A 32 -47.69 -7.97 12.71
N ALA A 33 -46.40 -8.33 12.76
CA ALA A 33 -45.35 -7.35 12.72
C ALA A 33 -45.55 -6.67 11.37
N ASP A 34 -46.23 -5.53 11.41
CA ASP A 34 -46.54 -4.74 10.24
C ASP A 34 -45.19 -4.47 9.58
N GLN A 35 -45.01 -4.95 8.35
CA GLN A 35 -43.72 -4.81 7.69
C GLN A 35 -43.43 -3.32 7.57
N PRO A 36 -42.31 -2.83 8.12
CA PRO A 36 -42.02 -1.41 8.12
C PRO A 36 -42.09 -0.89 6.68
N ALA A 37 -42.88 0.15 6.45
CA ALA A 37 -43.07 0.73 5.15
C ALA A 37 -42.18 1.96 5.03
N LEU A 38 -41.40 2.08 3.95
CA LEU A 38 -40.60 3.27 3.67
C LEU A 38 -41.55 4.41 3.23
N GLN A 39 -41.76 5.39 4.11
CA GLN A 39 -42.77 6.46 3.95
C GLN A 39 -42.20 7.72 3.30
N ALA A 40 -40.95 8.08 3.60
CA ALA A 40 -40.32 9.28 3.06
C ALA A 40 -38.80 9.12 2.90
N ILE A 41 -38.25 9.87 1.95
CA ILE A 41 -36.81 10.06 1.77
C ILE A 41 -36.56 11.56 1.78
N ASP A 42 -35.91 12.04 2.84
CA ASP A 42 -35.48 13.44 2.94
C ASP A 42 -34.01 13.55 2.54
N VAL A 43 -33.70 14.50 1.67
CA VAL A 43 -32.33 14.79 1.25
C VAL A 43 -31.93 16.19 1.72
N GLN A 44 -30.88 16.28 2.53
CA GLN A 44 -30.37 17.52 3.08
C GLN A 44 -28.90 17.72 2.71
N PRO A 45 -28.53 18.77 1.95
CA PRO A 45 -27.14 19.09 1.68
C PRO A 45 -26.48 19.65 2.95
N LEU A 46 -25.25 19.23 3.23
CA LEU A 46 -24.42 19.66 4.35
C LEU A 46 -23.18 20.43 3.85
N PRO A 47 -22.53 21.26 4.69
CA PRO A 47 -21.28 21.94 4.34
C PRO A 47 -20.19 20.93 3.94
N GLY A 48 -19.34 21.29 2.97
CA GLY A 48 -18.19 20.46 2.57
C GLY A 48 -18.49 19.36 1.53
N GLN A 49 -19.47 19.58 0.64
CA GLN A 49 -19.92 18.60 -0.37
C GLN A 49 -20.46 17.29 0.23
N GLN A 50 -20.95 17.35 1.47
CA GLN A 50 -21.60 16.23 2.12
C GLN A 50 -23.12 16.28 1.88
N LEU A 51 -23.79 15.14 1.94
CA LEU A 51 -25.22 15.02 1.72
C LEU A 51 -25.79 13.98 2.68
N GLN A 52 -26.76 14.39 3.49
CA GLN A 52 -27.46 13.51 4.41
C GLN A 52 -28.79 13.08 3.79
N ILE A 53 -29.02 11.77 3.74
CA ILE A 53 -30.26 11.17 3.27
C ILE A 53 -30.91 10.50 4.48
N THR A 54 -32.14 10.87 4.79
CA THR A 54 -32.90 10.30 5.90
C THR A 54 -34.08 9.49 5.34
N LEU A 55 -34.04 8.18 5.52
CA LEU A 55 -35.12 7.25 5.18
C LEU A 55 -36.06 7.13 6.39
N ARG A 56 -37.33 7.51 6.25
CA ARG A 56 -38.33 7.40 7.33
C ARG A 56 -39.20 6.18 7.13
N LEU A 57 -39.27 5.30 8.12
CA LEU A 57 -40.08 4.09 8.09
C LEU A 57 -41.28 4.18 9.04
N SER A 58 -42.35 3.43 8.73
CA SER A 58 -43.56 3.34 9.58
C SER A 58 -43.34 2.57 10.90
N GLY A 59 -42.25 1.81 10.99
CA GLY A 59 -41.88 0.97 12.13
C GLY A 59 -40.36 0.95 12.36
N PRO A 60 -39.87 0.10 13.28
CA PRO A 60 -38.45 0.02 13.60
C PRO A 60 -37.63 -0.29 12.35
N ALA A 61 -36.60 0.52 12.10
CA ALA A 61 -35.81 0.43 10.88
C ALA A 61 -34.88 -0.79 10.89
N PRO A 62 -34.87 -1.64 9.83
CA PRO A 62 -33.92 -2.74 9.72
C PRO A 62 -32.52 -2.23 9.39
N GLN A 63 -31.49 -3.01 9.69
CA GLN A 63 -30.13 -2.68 9.24
C GLN A 63 -30.02 -2.77 7.71
N PRO A 64 -29.57 -1.71 7.03
CA PRO A 64 -29.43 -1.71 5.57
C PRO A 64 -28.23 -2.56 5.13
N LEU A 65 -28.43 -3.39 4.11
CA LEU A 65 -27.36 -4.07 3.40
C LEU A 65 -26.91 -3.21 2.23
N SER A 66 -25.65 -2.76 2.21
CA SER A 66 -25.15 -1.85 1.18
C SER A 66 -24.14 -2.51 0.25
N PHE A 67 -24.20 -2.18 -1.04
CA PHE A 67 -23.20 -2.58 -2.03
C PHE A 67 -22.95 -1.45 -3.03
N THR A 68 -21.74 -1.42 -3.60
CA THR A 68 -21.31 -0.37 -4.52
C THR A 68 -20.88 -0.94 -5.86
N ILE A 69 -21.14 -0.19 -6.93
CA ILE A 69 -20.69 -0.45 -8.29
C ILE A 69 -20.01 0.83 -8.79
N ASP A 70 -18.78 0.74 -9.29
CA ASP A 70 -18.00 1.95 -9.62
C ASP A 70 -18.22 2.45 -11.06
N ASN A 71 -18.64 1.57 -11.98
CA ASN A 71 -18.85 1.95 -13.38
C ASN A 71 -20.10 1.28 -13.96
N PRO A 72 -21.24 2.01 -14.08
CA PRO A 72 -21.48 3.38 -13.61
C PRO A 72 -21.57 3.46 -12.08
N ALA A 73 -21.17 4.60 -11.48
CA ALA A 73 -21.12 4.79 -10.03
C ALA A 73 -22.52 4.70 -9.39
N ARG A 74 -22.74 3.66 -8.59
CA ARG A 74 -24.02 3.37 -7.91
C ARG A 74 -23.78 2.85 -6.51
N ILE A 75 -24.58 3.33 -5.55
CA ILE A 75 -24.66 2.76 -4.21
C ILE A 75 -26.06 2.21 -4.06
N SER A 76 -26.18 0.92 -3.71
CA SER A 76 -27.47 0.27 -3.50
C SER A 76 -27.64 -0.15 -2.05
N PHE A 77 -28.78 0.18 -1.46
CA PHE A 77 -29.18 -0.23 -0.12
C PHE A 77 -30.38 -1.17 -0.20
N ASP A 78 -30.23 -2.37 0.34
CA ASP A 78 -31.29 -3.36 0.49
C ASP A 78 -31.85 -3.29 1.91
N LEU A 79 -33.15 -2.99 2.02
CA LEU A 79 -33.92 -2.97 3.26
C LEU A 79 -34.74 -4.26 3.37
N PRO A 80 -34.34 -5.23 4.23
CA PRO A 80 -35.05 -6.50 4.35
C PRO A 80 -36.44 -6.30 4.96
N ASN A 81 -37.43 -7.09 4.53
CA ASN A 81 -38.80 -7.10 5.05
C ASN A 81 -39.46 -5.70 5.12
N THR A 82 -39.10 -4.80 4.19
CA THR A 82 -39.59 -3.42 4.15
C THR A 82 -40.44 -3.25 2.89
N THR A 83 -41.66 -2.71 3.05
CA THR A 83 -42.56 -2.39 1.93
C THR A 83 -42.35 -0.95 1.44
N LEU A 84 -42.72 -0.64 0.20
CA LEU A 84 -42.49 0.68 -0.40
C LEU A 84 -43.76 1.54 -0.36
N ALA A 85 -43.81 2.53 0.54
CA ALA A 85 -44.91 3.48 0.69
C ALA A 85 -44.51 4.93 0.34
N LEU A 86 -43.63 5.10 -0.65
CA LEU A 86 -43.19 6.42 -1.14
C LEU A 86 -44.17 7.02 -2.16
N ALA A 87 -44.36 8.33 -2.10
CA ALA A 87 -45.16 9.09 -3.07
C ALA A 87 -44.57 9.04 -4.50
N SER A 88 -43.24 8.96 -4.62
CA SER A 88 -42.54 8.77 -5.89
C SER A 88 -41.44 7.73 -5.73
N ARG A 89 -41.32 6.83 -6.72
CA ARG A 89 -40.26 5.81 -6.80
C ARG A 89 -38.95 6.34 -7.36
N ARG A 90 -38.98 7.54 -7.94
CA ARG A 90 -37.82 8.24 -8.48
C ARG A 90 -37.77 9.64 -7.89
N ILE A 91 -36.61 10.00 -7.33
CA ILE A 91 -36.34 11.32 -6.78
C ILE A 91 -35.08 11.84 -7.47
N ASP A 92 -35.23 12.93 -8.23
CA ASP A 92 -34.10 13.62 -8.84
C ASP A 92 -33.52 14.61 -7.81
N VAL A 93 -32.23 14.49 -7.50
CA VAL A 93 -31.55 15.23 -6.42
C VAL A 93 -30.58 16.28 -6.97
N HIS A 94 -29.76 15.89 -7.96
CA HIS A 94 -28.74 16.73 -8.61
C HIS A 94 -27.90 17.59 -7.63
N ALA A 95 -27.44 17.00 -6.52
CA ALA A 95 -26.67 17.71 -5.49
C ALA A 95 -25.53 16.84 -4.95
N SER A 96 -24.38 17.46 -4.67
CA SER A 96 -23.18 16.81 -4.09
C SER A 96 -22.75 15.49 -4.79
N GLY A 97 -22.90 15.42 -6.11
CA GLY A 97 -22.55 14.23 -6.92
C GLY A 97 -23.57 13.09 -6.90
N LEU A 98 -24.72 13.26 -6.24
CA LEU A 98 -25.87 12.36 -6.30
C LEU A 98 -26.87 12.87 -7.35
N ASP A 99 -27.11 12.08 -8.39
CA ASP A 99 -28.03 12.42 -9.47
C ASP A 99 -29.47 12.07 -9.11
N THR A 100 -29.72 10.77 -8.88
CA THR A 100 -31.07 10.23 -8.70
C THR A 100 -31.10 9.13 -7.66
N ILE A 101 -32.22 9.05 -6.94
CA ILE A 101 -32.55 7.95 -6.03
C ILE A 101 -33.73 7.19 -6.64
N LEU A 102 -33.55 5.88 -6.82
CA LEU A 102 -34.57 4.96 -7.32
C LEU A 102 -34.93 3.95 -6.24
N ALA A 103 -36.23 3.77 -5.97
CA ALA A 103 -36.72 2.78 -5.03
C ALA A 103 -37.53 1.70 -5.77
N ALA A 104 -37.20 0.43 -5.50
CA ALA A 104 -37.88 -0.73 -6.07
C ALA A 104 -38.23 -1.74 -4.97
N GLU A 105 -39.47 -2.21 -4.96
CA GLU A 105 -39.93 -3.23 -4.01
C GLU A 105 -39.90 -4.62 -4.65
N THR A 106 -39.46 -5.61 -3.89
CA THR A 106 -39.57 -7.04 -4.18
C THR A 106 -40.25 -7.74 -3.01
N LYS A 107 -40.59 -9.02 -3.16
CA LYS A 107 -41.36 -9.78 -2.16
C LYS A 107 -40.73 -9.76 -0.74
N ASP A 108 -39.40 -9.67 -0.65
CA ASP A 108 -38.67 -9.83 0.61
C ASP A 108 -37.82 -8.61 1.01
N ARG A 109 -37.74 -7.57 0.15
CA ARG A 109 -36.92 -6.37 0.39
C ARG A 109 -37.33 -5.18 -0.46
N THR A 110 -37.07 -3.98 0.06
CA THR A 110 -37.06 -2.74 -0.72
C THR A 110 -35.61 -2.36 -1.04
N ARG A 111 -35.29 -2.20 -2.32
CA ARG A 111 -33.98 -1.77 -2.82
C ARG A 111 -34.00 -0.29 -3.16
N LEU A 112 -33.06 0.45 -2.60
CA LEU A 112 -32.79 1.85 -2.91
C LEU A 112 -31.49 1.94 -3.71
N VAL A 113 -31.53 2.50 -4.93
CA VAL A 113 -30.36 2.69 -5.79
C VAL A 113 -30.08 4.18 -5.93
N LEU A 114 -28.91 4.61 -5.48
CA LEU A 114 -28.39 5.95 -5.64
C LEU A 114 -27.48 5.96 -6.86
N ASN A 115 -27.81 6.74 -7.88
CA ASN A 115 -26.95 6.97 -9.04
C ASN A 115 -26.09 8.20 -8.78
N LEU A 116 -24.78 8.06 -8.91
CA LEU A 116 -23.81 9.11 -8.62
C LEU A 116 -22.96 9.45 -9.85
N ASP A 117 -22.47 10.68 -9.92
CA ASP A 117 -21.49 11.10 -10.93
C ASP A 117 -20.16 10.36 -10.76
N LYS A 118 -19.79 10.10 -9.50
CA LYS A 118 -18.59 9.39 -9.06
C LYS A 118 -18.84 8.74 -7.71
N LEU A 119 -18.17 7.61 -7.43
CA LEU A 119 -18.30 6.95 -6.13
C LEU A 119 -17.75 7.87 -5.01
N VAL A 120 -18.52 8.05 -3.95
CA VAL A 120 -18.13 8.82 -2.75
C VAL A 120 -18.24 7.95 -1.50
N PRO A 121 -17.38 8.15 -0.49
CA PRO A 121 -17.50 7.43 0.78
C PRO A 121 -18.84 7.72 1.45
N TYR A 122 -19.39 6.71 2.12
CA TYR A 122 -20.65 6.81 2.83
C TYR A 122 -20.62 6.09 4.17
N ASP A 123 -21.47 6.54 5.08
CA ASP A 123 -21.76 5.90 6.36
C ASP A 123 -23.27 5.74 6.53
N THR A 124 -23.71 4.69 7.22
CA THR A 124 -25.13 4.45 7.50
C THR A 124 -25.37 4.23 8.99
N ARG A 125 -26.33 4.95 9.55
CA ARG A 125 -26.74 4.84 10.95
C ARG A 125 -28.24 4.59 11.06
N VAL A 126 -28.62 3.67 11.92
CA VAL A 126 -30.04 3.40 12.26
C VAL A 126 -30.40 4.15 13.54
N GLU A 127 -31.41 5.02 13.49
CA GLU A 127 -31.93 5.78 14.63
C GLU A 127 -33.44 5.58 14.75
N GLY A 128 -33.86 4.62 15.57
CA GLY A 128 -35.28 4.30 15.80
C GLY A 128 -35.98 3.81 14.54
N ASN A 129 -36.86 4.66 13.98
CA ASN A 129 -37.60 4.39 12.74
C ASN A 129 -36.91 4.98 11.50
N ASN A 130 -35.75 5.59 11.66
CA ASN A 130 -35.04 6.27 10.57
C ASN A 130 -33.71 5.58 10.25
N ILE A 131 -33.34 5.61 8.97
CA ILE A 131 -31.99 5.26 8.51
C ILE A 131 -31.36 6.52 7.93
N ILE A 132 -30.23 6.93 8.49
CA ILE A 132 -29.47 8.10 8.07
C ILE A 132 -28.29 7.60 7.26
N VAL A 133 -28.20 8.03 6.00
CA VAL A 133 -27.07 7.79 5.11
C VAL A 133 -26.32 9.10 4.92
N MET A 134 -25.05 9.15 5.28
CA MET A 134 -24.20 10.32 5.10
C MET A 134 -23.25 10.06 3.92
N LEU A 135 -23.45 10.78 2.83
CA LEU A 135 -22.63 10.72 1.62
C LEU A 135 -21.61 11.86 1.60
N GLY A 136 -20.36 11.56 1.30
CA GLY A 136 -19.28 12.54 1.31
C GLY A 136 -18.87 12.87 2.75
N GLY A 137 -17.60 12.66 3.07
CA GLY A 137 -17.05 12.83 4.42
C GLY A 137 -15.86 11.90 4.62
N SER A 138 -14.75 12.43 5.12
CA SER A 138 -13.63 11.59 5.55
C SER A 138 -14.08 10.78 6.75
N ALA A 139 -14.06 9.44 6.63
CA ALA A 139 -14.18 8.54 7.77
C ALA A 139 -13.00 8.81 8.73
N ALA A 140 -13.19 9.73 9.67
CA ALA A 140 -12.22 10.10 10.66
C ALA A 140 -12.50 9.33 11.96
N ARG A 141 -11.60 8.38 12.25
CA ARG A 141 -11.18 7.92 13.58
C ARG A 141 -12.26 7.43 14.56
N ALA A 142 -12.31 6.11 14.70
CA ALA A 142 -12.32 5.47 16.00
C ALA A 142 -11.11 4.52 16.12
N SER A 143 -9.92 5.10 16.32
CA SER A 143 -8.77 4.39 16.88
C SER A 143 -8.12 5.30 17.92
N ALA A 144 -8.53 5.10 19.17
CA ALA A 144 -7.88 5.67 20.34
C ALA A 144 -7.64 4.54 21.36
N GLY A 145 -6.37 4.16 21.47
CA GLY A 145 -5.72 3.73 22.71
C GLY A 145 -6.09 2.36 23.30
N ALA A 146 -5.24 1.35 23.03
CA ALA A 146 -4.63 0.52 24.07
C ALA A 146 -3.58 -0.45 23.45
N THR A 147 -2.32 -0.32 23.85
CA THR A 147 -1.26 -1.32 23.70
C THR A 147 -1.28 -2.32 24.89
N PRO A 148 -0.58 -3.47 24.80
CA PRO A 148 -1.17 -4.79 25.01
C PRO A 148 -0.98 -5.34 26.43
N SER A 149 -1.83 -6.27 26.82
CA SER A 149 -1.55 -7.21 27.92
C SER A 149 -2.40 -8.47 27.80
N GLY A 150 -1.74 -9.61 27.96
CA GLY A 150 -2.33 -10.81 28.56
C GLY A 150 -3.16 -11.70 27.64
N ALA A 151 -2.59 -12.84 27.28
CA ALA A 151 -3.35 -14.01 26.90
C ALA A 151 -4.31 -14.42 28.03
N VAL A 152 -5.60 -14.54 27.73
CA VAL A 152 -6.53 -15.48 28.36
C VAL A 152 -7.66 -15.79 27.38
N ALA A 153 -7.85 -17.09 27.15
CA ALA A 153 -8.96 -17.63 26.39
C ALA A 153 -10.27 -17.54 27.20
N ALA A 154 -11.36 -17.16 26.53
CA ALA A 154 -12.63 -17.90 26.43
C ALA A 154 -13.84 -16.96 26.27
N GLY A 155 -14.61 -17.18 25.20
CA GLY A 155 -16.08 -17.14 25.24
C GLY A 155 -16.79 -15.84 24.86
N GLY A 156 -16.88 -15.53 23.57
CA GLY A 156 -17.85 -14.60 23.00
C GLY A 156 -17.77 -14.60 21.46
N GLY A 157 -18.76 -15.20 20.79
CA GLY A 157 -18.71 -15.51 19.35
C GLY A 157 -18.68 -14.28 18.44
N GLY A 158 -17.49 -13.90 17.97
CA GLY A 158 -17.29 -13.24 16.69
C GLY A 158 -16.55 -14.22 15.79
N GLY A 159 -17.27 -14.93 14.92
CA GLY A 159 -16.66 -15.89 14.00
C GLY A 159 -15.63 -15.20 13.11
N VAL A 160 -14.46 -15.83 12.94
CA VAL A 160 -13.45 -15.36 11.99
C VAL A 160 -14.11 -15.30 10.61
N ARG A 161 -14.15 -14.10 10.03
CA ARG A 161 -14.66 -13.87 8.69
C ARG A 161 -13.68 -14.48 7.68
N GLU A 162 -14.10 -15.54 7.02
CA GLU A 162 -13.36 -16.27 6.00
C GLU A 162 -14.18 -16.61 4.75
N LEU A 163 -13.47 -16.90 3.64
CA LEU A 163 -14.02 -17.52 2.43
C LEU A 163 -14.02 -19.04 2.59
N ARG A 164 -15.20 -19.67 2.65
CA ARG A 164 -15.35 -21.10 2.92
C ARG A 164 -15.10 -21.98 1.70
N ALA A 165 -15.58 -21.55 0.54
CA ALA A 165 -15.43 -22.29 -0.71
C ALA A 165 -15.54 -21.35 -1.91
N ILE A 166 -14.85 -21.70 -3.00
CA ILE A 166 -14.95 -21.01 -4.28
C ILE A 166 -15.22 -22.08 -5.33
N ASP A 167 -16.35 -21.95 -6.03
CA ASP A 167 -16.80 -22.85 -7.09
C ASP A 167 -16.96 -22.07 -8.40
N PHE A 168 -16.80 -22.75 -9.53
CA PHE A 168 -17.03 -22.17 -10.85
C PHE A 168 -18.06 -23.02 -11.61
N ARG A 169 -19.09 -22.38 -12.13
CA ARG A 169 -20.12 -23.06 -12.92
C ARG A 169 -20.43 -22.32 -14.20
N ARG A 170 -20.58 -23.07 -15.28
CA ARG A 170 -21.14 -22.57 -16.53
C ARG A 170 -22.67 -22.59 -16.44
N SER A 171 -23.30 -21.46 -16.76
CA SER A 171 -24.74 -21.35 -16.93
C SER A 171 -25.19 -21.85 -18.30
N THR A 172 -26.45 -22.27 -18.43
CA THR A 172 -27.06 -22.68 -19.72
C THR A 172 -27.02 -21.57 -20.77
N ASP A 173 -26.93 -20.30 -20.34
CA ASP A 173 -26.83 -19.14 -21.20
C ASP A 173 -25.41 -18.83 -21.72
N GLY A 174 -24.41 -19.63 -21.35
CA GLY A 174 -23.01 -19.39 -21.72
C GLY A 174 -22.28 -18.40 -20.82
N ALA A 175 -22.92 -17.93 -19.75
CA ALA A 175 -22.28 -17.15 -18.70
C ALA A 175 -21.41 -18.02 -17.79
N GLY A 176 -20.28 -17.49 -17.34
CA GLY A 176 -19.46 -18.09 -16.29
C GLY A 176 -19.81 -17.48 -14.93
N ARG A 177 -20.10 -18.33 -13.93
CA ARG A 177 -20.41 -17.90 -12.56
C ARG A 177 -19.31 -18.34 -11.62
N VAL A 178 -18.69 -17.37 -10.95
CA VAL A 178 -17.80 -17.61 -9.81
C VAL A 178 -18.64 -17.47 -8.54
N ILE A 179 -18.78 -18.56 -7.79
CA ILE A 179 -19.62 -18.65 -6.59
C ILE A 179 -18.69 -18.74 -5.38
N VAL A 180 -18.74 -17.73 -4.52
CA VAL A 180 -17.93 -17.64 -3.31
C VAL A 180 -18.83 -17.84 -2.10
N ARG A 181 -18.58 -18.88 -1.31
CA ARG A 181 -19.26 -19.09 -0.02
C ARG A 181 -18.57 -18.29 1.07
N LEU A 182 -19.33 -17.40 1.69
CA LEU A 182 -18.91 -16.53 2.78
C LEU A 182 -19.27 -17.17 4.13
N SER A 183 -18.44 -16.93 5.13
CA SER A 183 -18.73 -17.30 6.53
C SER A 183 -19.76 -16.38 7.19
N ASP A 184 -19.89 -15.15 6.70
CA ASP A 184 -20.77 -14.10 7.19
C ASP A 184 -21.47 -13.42 5.99
N PRO A 185 -22.82 -13.41 5.94
CA PRO A 185 -23.57 -12.75 4.87
C PRO A 185 -23.47 -11.20 4.92
N HIS A 186 -22.93 -10.61 5.98
CA HIS A 186 -22.79 -9.15 6.13
C HIS A 186 -21.36 -8.65 5.81
N MET A 187 -20.59 -9.42 5.05
CA MET A 187 -19.22 -9.06 4.67
C MET A 187 -19.21 -7.92 3.64
N HIS A 188 -18.35 -6.92 3.83
CA HIS A 188 -18.17 -5.85 2.86
C HIS A 188 -17.42 -6.36 1.63
N VAL A 189 -18.07 -6.33 0.47
CA VAL A 189 -17.52 -6.75 -0.82
C VAL A 189 -17.48 -5.56 -1.77
N ASN A 190 -16.32 -5.30 -2.38
CA ASN A 190 -16.15 -4.29 -3.40
C ASN A 190 -15.79 -4.96 -4.73
N LEU A 191 -16.55 -4.66 -5.78
CA LEU A 191 -16.30 -5.14 -7.15
C LEU A 191 -15.91 -3.97 -8.04
N HIS A 192 -14.74 -4.09 -8.67
CA HIS A 192 -14.22 -3.11 -9.62
C HIS A 192 -13.55 -3.83 -10.80
N GLN A 193 -13.40 -3.12 -11.93
CA GLN A 193 -12.79 -3.67 -13.14
C GLN A 193 -11.47 -2.94 -13.44
N ILE A 194 -10.41 -3.71 -13.69
CA ILE A 194 -9.09 -3.20 -14.06
C ILE A 194 -8.69 -3.87 -15.39
N GLY A 195 -8.85 -3.14 -16.51
CA GLY A 195 -8.62 -3.69 -17.85
C GLY A 195 -9.52 -4.90 -18.14
N ASP A 196 -8.90 -6.04 -18.46
CA ASP A 196 -9.57 -7.32 -18.75
C ASP A 196 -9.87 -8.15 -17.48
N GLN A 197 -9.55 -7.61 -16.29
CA GLN A 197 -9.78 -8.28 -15.01
C GLN A 197 -10.95 -7.67 -14.23
N VAL A 198 -11.84 -8.53 -13.75
CA VAL A 198 -12.88 -8.18 -12.77
C VAL A 198 -12.34 -8.58 -11.39
N VAL A 199 -12.11 -7.59 -10.54
CA VAL A 199 -11.49 -7.76 -9.23
C VAL A 199 -12.55 -7.63 -8.13
N VAL A 200 -12.60 -8.63 -7.25
CA VAL A 200 -13.51 -8.70 -6.12
C VAL A 200 -12.69 -8.66 -4.83
N ASP A 201 -12.85 -7.59 -4.06
CA ASP A 201 -12.20 -7.38 -2.78
C ASP A 201 -13.16 -7.64 -1.63
N PHE A 202 -12.80 -8.58 -0.76
CA PHE A 202 -13.51 -8.87 0.47
C PHE A 202 -12.73 -8.28 1.64
N SER A 203 -13.33 -7.31 2.32
CA SER A 203 -12.70 -6.63 3.45
C SER A 203 -12.80 -7.49 4.71
N ASP A 204 -11.72 -7.54 5.50
CA ASP A 204 -11.63 -8.32 6.74
C ASP A 204 -11.89 -9.83 6.59
N ALA A 205 -11.68 -10.37 5.37
CA ALA A 205 -11.91 -11.77 5.04
C ALA A 205 -10.59 -12.54 4.89
N SER A 206 -10.43 -13.62 5.67
CA SER A 206 -9.33 -14.56 5.54
C SER A 206 -9.60 -15.60 4.43
N VAL A 207 -8.59 -16.00 3.68
CA VAL A 207 -8.66 -17.14 2.73
C VAL A 207 -7.85 -18.31 3.27
N PRO A 208 -8.45 -19.49 3.41
CA PRO A 208 -7.73 -20.74 3.64
C PRO A 208 -6.69 -21.04 2.55
N ALA A 209 -5.52 -21.57 2.92
CA ALA A 209 -4.41 -21.81 1.99
C ALA A 209 -4.77 -22.75 0.81
N ASN A 210 -5.73 -23.65 0.99
CA ASN A 210 -6.23 -24.55 -0.06
C ASN A 210 -7.02 -23.84 -1.17
N LEU A 211 -7.52 -22.62 -0.90
CA LEU A 211 -8.23 -21.80 -1.89
C LEU A 211 -7.31 -20.77 -2.56
N MET A 212 -6.10 -20.54 -2.03
CA MET A 212 -5.10 -19.62 -2.59
C MET A 212 -4.36 -20.22 -3.78
N ARG A 213 -5.07 -20.39 -4.90
CA ARG A 213 -4.51 -20.94 -6.15
C ARG A 213 -5.12 -20.27 -7.37
N ARG A 214 -4.50 -20.53 -8.51
CA ARG A 214 -5.03 -20.19 -9.83
C ARG A 214 -6.03 -21.24 -10.28
N TYR A 215 -7.20 -20.80 -10.70
CA TYR A 215 -8.26 -21.64 -11.25
C TYR A 215 -8.37 -21.37 -12.76
N ASP A 216 -8.22 -22.42 -13.56
CA ASP A 216 -8.40 -22.36 -15.01
C ASP A 216 -9.87 -22.61 -15.36
N ALA A 217 -10.45 -21.72 -16.16
CA ALA A 217 -11.83 -21.81 -16.62
C ALA A 217 -11.94 -21.78 -18.17
N SER A 218 -10.79 -21.83 -18.87
CA SER A 218 -10.71 -21.65 -20.32
C SER A 218 -11.41 -22.77 -21.11
N ASP A 219 -11.44 -23.99 -20.59
CA ASP A 219 -12.07 -25.17 -21.24
C ASP A 219 -13.61 -25.14 -21.20
N PHE A 220 -14.21 -24.26 -20.39
CA PHE A 220 -15.66 -24.26 -20.19
C PHE A 220 -16.43 -23.42 -21.22
N GLY A 221 -15.76 -22.78 -22.18
CA GLY A 221 -16.43 -22.01 -23.24
C GLY A 221 -17.26 -20.84 -22.70
N THR A 222 -16.77 -20.20 -21.63
CA THR A 222 -17.33 -18.96 -21.04
C THR A 222 -16.34 -17.81 -21.30
N PRO A 223 -16.74 -16.53 -21.13
CA PRO A 223 -15.81 -15.41 -21.22
C PRO A 223 -14.68 -15.46 -20.18
N ILE A 224 -14.87 -16.17 -19.06
CA ILE A 224 -13.88 -16.31 -18.00
C ILE A 224 -12.78 -17.27 -18.46
N ARG A 225 -11.53 -16.77 -18.54
CA ARG A 225 -10.34 -17.58 -18.85
C ARG A 225 -9.78 -18.25 -17.61
N GLY A 226 -9.86 -17.58 -16.46
CA GLY A 226 -9.43 -18.11 -15.18
C GLY A 226 -9.59 -17.07 -14.08
N PHE A 227 -9.39 -17.47 -12.84
CA PHE A 227 -9.40 -16.55 -11.70
C PHE A 227 -8.35 -16.93 -10.66
N ASP A 228 -7.78 -15.91 -10.03
CA ASP A 228 -6.72 -16.02 -9.03
C ASP A 228 -7.23 -15.53 -7.67
N VAL A 229 -6.97 -16.30 -6.63
CA VAL A 229 -7.37 -15.98 -5.25
C VAL A 229 -6.12 -15.67 -4.44
N THR A 230 -6.05 -14.45 -3.92
CA THR A 230 -4.89 -13.95 -3.17
C THR A 230 -5.31 -13.29 -1.86
N ARG A 231 -4.40 -13.27 -0.89
CA ARG A 231 -4.59 -12.52 0.37
C ARG A 231 -3.97 -11.15 0.21
N VAL A 232 -4.72 -10.08 0.53
CA VAL A 232 -4.26 -8.69 0.37
C VAL A 232 -4.57 -7.92 1.66
N GLY A 233 -3.52 -7.53 2.39
CA GLY A 233 -3.66 -6.83 3.68
C GLY A 233 -4.47 -7.65 4.70
N ASN A 234 -5.53 -7.04 5.24
CA ASN A 234 -6.48 -7.69 6.16
C ASN A 234 -7.64 -8.41 5.46
N GLY A 235 -7.68 -8.42 4.12
CA GLY A 235 -8.76 -9.02 3.34
C GLY A 235 -8.28 -10.04 2.31
N SER A 236 -9.19 -10.37 1.41
CA SER A 236 -8.95 -11.30 0.32
C SER A 236 -9.39 -10.74 -1.02
N ARG A 237 -8.63 -11.05 -2.07
CA ARG A 237 -8.87 -10.57 -3.43
C ARG A 237 -9.03 -11.75 -4.38
N ILE A 238 -10.11 -11.73 -5.16
CA ILE A 238 -10.31 -12.64 -6.29
C ILE A 238 -10.20 -11.81 -7.57
N SER A 239 -9.22 -12.13 -8.42
CA SER A 239 -9.05 -11.50 -9.73
C SER A 239 -9.52 -12.45 -10.83
N ILE A 240 -10.60 -12.10 -11.52
CA ILE A 240 -11.22 -12.90 -12.57
C ILE A 240 -10.78 -12.34 -13.93
N THR A 241 -10.03 -13.11 -14.70
CA THR A 241 -9.61 -12.71 -16.05
C THR A 241 -10.68 -13.13 -17.06
N ALA A 242 -11.27 -12.14 -17.75
CA ALA A 242 -12.31 -12.37 -18.75
C ALA A 242 -11.91 -11.78 -20.12
N SER A 243 -12.33 -12.41 -21.22
CA SER A 243 -12.02 -11.97 -22.58
C SER A 243 -13.28 -11.74 -23.43
N GLY A 244 -13.28 -10.68 -24.23
CA GLY A 244 -14.36 -10.31 -25.15
C GLY A 244 -15.33 -9.26 -24.58
N ASP A 245 -16.41 -8.96 -25.30
CA ASP A 245 -17.49 -8.11 -24.80
C ASP A 245 -18.36 -8.92 -23.81
N TYR A 246 -18.37 -8.52 -22.54
CA TYR A 246 -19.14 -9.19 -21.50
C TYR A 246 -19.94 -8.19 -20.65
N GLU A 247 -21.01 -8.69 -20.04
CA GLU A 247 -21.80 -7.99 -19.03
C GLU A 247 -21.56 -8.69 -17.70
N GLN A 248 -21.20 -7.90 -16.69
CA GLN A 248 -20.93 -8.39 -15.35
C GLN A 248 -22.13 -8.11 -14.45
N LEU A 249 -22.60 -9.14 -13.77
CA LEU A 249 -23.64 -9.04 -12.74
C LEU A 249 -23.09 -9.67 -11.47
N ALA A 250 -23.11 -8.93 -10.37
CA ALA A 250 -22.80 -9.48 -9.07
C ALA A 250 -23.99 -9.36 -8.15
N TYR A 251 -24.24 -10.42 -7.39
CA TYR A 251 -25.30 -10.45 -6.40
C TYR A 251 -24.91 -11.39 -5.26
N GLN A 252 -25.41 -11.07 -4.08
CA GLN A 252 -25.26 -11.91 -2.91
C GLN A 252 -26.61 -12.52 -2.54
N SER A 253 -26.63 -13.84 -2.37
CA SER A 253 -27.78 -14.60 -1.88
C SER A 253 -27.33 -15.39 -0.67
N ASP A 254 -27.88 -15.07 0.50
CA ASP A 254 -27.52 -15.69 1.78
C ASP A 254 -26.00 -15.69 2.02
N ASP A 255 -25.41 -16.88 2.13
CA ASP A 255 -23.99 -17.11 2.34
C ASP A 255 -23.16 -17.15 1.04
N GLN A 256 -23.73 -16.81 -0.11
CA GLN A 256 -23.07 -16.90 -1.41
C GLN A 256 -22.98 -15.56 -2.11
N TYR A 257 -21.77 -15.17 -2.48
CA TYR A 257 -21.49 -14.06 -3.38
C TYR A 257 -21.22 -14.61 -4.77
N VAL A 258 -22.05 -14.24 -5.75
CA VAL A 258 -21.98 -14.74 -7.12
C VAL A 258 -21.56 -13.61 -8.04
N VAL A 259 -20.47 -13.83 -8.77
CA VAL A 259 -20.06 -12.98 -9.90
C VAL A 259 -20.35 -13.73 -11.19
N GLU A 260 -21.32 -13.23 -11.94
CA GLU A 260 -21.75 -13.77 -13.22
C GLU A 260 -21.19 -12.89 -14.34
N ILE A 261 -20.34 -13.47 -15.18
CA ILE A 261 -19.81 -12.83 -16.38
C ILE A 261 -20.48 -13.51 -17.58
N ALA A 262 -21.50 -12.83 -18.10
CA ALA A 262 -22.19 -13.27 -19.30
C ALA A 262 -21.49 -12.66 -20.52
N PRO A 263 -21.28 -13.42 -21.62
CA PRO A 263 -20.93 -12.76 -22.87
C PRO A 263 -22.05 -11.77 -23.15
N ARG A 264 -21.70 -10.51 -23.48
CA ARG A 264 -22.66 -9.64 -24.13
C ARG A 264 -22.92 -10.34 -25.44
N ARG A 265 -24.01 -11.10 -25.48
CA ARG A 265 -24.76 -11.22 -26.71
C ARG A 265 -24.93 -9.76 -27.09
N LYS A 266 -24.21 -9.29 -28.13
CA LYS A 266 -24.68 -8.18 -28.97
C LYS A 266 -26.16 -8.44 -28.99
N ALA A 267 -26.91 -7.55 -28.34
CA ALA A 267 -28.25 -7.85 -27.93
C ALA A 267 -28.87 -8.62 -29.10
N ALA A 268 -29.50 -9.77 -28.88
CA ALA A 268 -30.38 -10.38 -29.90
C ALA A 268 -31.65 -9.50 -30.06
N ASN A 269 -31.37 -8.21 -30.01
CA ASN A 269 -32.03 -6.95 -29.82
C ASN A 269 -31.01 -5.82 -30.20
N ALA A 270 -30.10 -6.06 -31.17
CA ALA A 270 -30.26 -5.38 -32.45
C ALA A 270 -31.62 -5.85 -33.01
N GLN A 271 -32.68 -5.47 -32.31
CA GLN A 271 -33.84 -4.96 -32.97
C GLN A 271 -33.16 -3.85 -33.72
N GLU A 272 -32.99 -4.08 -35.04
CA GLU A 272 -33.20 -3.02 -36.01
C GLU A 272 -33.94 -1.92 -35.27
N GLU A 273 -33.27 -0.80 -34.95
CA GLU A 273 -33.90 0.33 -34.26
C GLU A 273 -35.26 0.45 -34.90
N ARG A 274 -36.31 -0.09 -34.25
CA ARG A 274 -37.59 -0.22 -34.95
C ARG A 274 -38.01 1.22 -35.00
N PRO A 275 -38.00 1.85 -36.19
CA PRO A 275 -38.03 3.28 -36.25
C PRO A 275 -39.27 3.72 -35.47
N VAL A 276 -39.10 4.59 -34.48
CA VAL A 276 -40.26 5.11 -33.76
C VAL A 276 -40.99 6.00 -34.76
N TYR A 277 -42.06 5.46 -35.31
CA TYR A 277 -42.83 6.13 -36.35
C TYR A 277 -43.77 7.14 -35.70
N THR A 278 -43.50 8.43 -35.90
CA THR A 278 -44.21 9.56 -35.29
C THR A 278 -45.05 10.34 -36.31
N GLY A 279 -45.09 9.91 -37.56
CA GLY A 279 -45.80 10.59 -38.64
C GLY A 279 -47.32 10.57 -38.51
N GLU A 280 -47.98 11.54 -39.15
CA GLU A 280 -49.43 11.55 -39.34
C GLU A 280 -49.92 10.24 -39.97
N ARG A 281 -51.05 9.72 -39.48
CA ARG A 281 -51.58 8.41 -39.86
C ARG A 281 -52.40 8.52 -41.14
N LEU A 282 -52.14 7.64 -42.10
CA LEU A 282 -52.85 7.61 -43.38
C LEU A 282 -53.36 6.22 -43.71
N THR A 283 -54.36 6.19 -44.57
CA THR A 283 -54.98 4.96 -45.11
C THR A 283 -54.92 5.04 -46.62
N LEU A 284 -54.19 4.11 -47.24
CA LEU A 284 -53.86 4.11 -48.66
C LEU A 284 -54.08 2.71 -49.24
N ASN A 285 -54.61 2.61 -50.45
CA ASN A 285 -54.82 1.33 -51.14
C ASN A 285 -54.41 1.46 -52.59
N PHE A 286 -53.29 0.84 -52.95
CA PHE A 286 -52.72 0.86 -54.29
C PHE A 286 -52.56 -0.55 -54.82
N GLN A 287 -53.00 -0.74 -56.06
CA GLN A 287 -52.76 -1.95 -56.83
C GLN A 287 -51.96 -1.55 -58.05
N ASP A 288 -50.77 -2.13 -58.20
CA ASP A 288 -49.91 -1.97 -59.36
C ASP A 288 -49.57 -0.50 -59.72
N ILE A 289 -49.16 0.30 -58.73
CA ILE A 289 -48.74 1.69 -58.94
C ILE A 289 -47.22 1.79 -58.98
N GLU A 290 -46.67 2.65 -59.84
CA GLU A 290 -45.24 2.92 -59.90
C GLU A 290 -44.68 3.40 -58.55
N THR A 291 -43.54 2.84 -58.13
CA THR A 291 -42.89 3.16 -56.84
C THR A 291 -42.63 4.66 -56.67
N ARG A 292 -42.30 5.36 -57.77
CA ARG A 292 -42.11 6.82 -57.78
C ARG A 292 -43.39 7.58 -57.44
N ALA A 293 -44.51 7.21 -58.05
CA ALA A 293 -45.80 7.83 -57.80
C ALA A 293 -46.26 7.63 -56.36
N VAL A 294 -46.00 6.45 -55.78
CA VAL A 294 -46.25 6.17 -54.37
C VAL A 294 -45.39 7.05 -53.45
N LEU A 295 -44.08 7.17 -53.72
CA LEU A 295 -43.17 8.00 -52.91
C LEU A 295 -43.51 9.50 -52.99
N GLN A 296 -43.96 9.98 -54.16
CA GLN A 296 -44.41 11.35 -54.34
C GLN A 296 -45.71 11.64 -53.57
N LEU A 297 -46.67 10.72 -53.63
CA LEU A 297 -47.91 10.86 -52.86
C LEU A 297 -47.65 10.83 -51.34
N LEU A 298 -46.68 10.05 -50.88
CA LEU A 298 -46.23 10.06 -49.49
C LEU A 298 -45.53 11.38 -49.12
N ALA A 299 -44.81 12.01 -50.05
CA ALA A 299 -44.22 13.33 -49.86
C ALA A 299 -45.31 14.40 -49.68
N ASP A 300 -46.31 14.40 -50.58
CA ASP A 300 -47.42 15.35 -50.56
C ASP A 300 -48.29 15.20 -49.30
N ALA A 301 -48.52 13.96 -48.87
CA ALA A 301 -49.34 13.68 -47.69
C ALA A 301 -48.61 13.91 -46.35
N SER A 302 -47.28 13.92 -46.33
CA SER A 302 -46.46 14.16 -45.12
C SER A 302 -45.90 15.59 -45.02
N GLY A 303 -46.05 16.39 -46.08
CA GLY A 303 -45.46 17.72 -46.19
C GLY A 303 -43.93 17.73 -46.25
N GLN A 304 -43.30 16.59 -46.54
CA GLN A 304 -41.84 16.44 -46.58
C GLN A 304 -41.31 16.55 -48.01
N ASN A 305 -40.16 17.21 -48.17
CA ASN A 305 -39.49 17.28 -49.47
C ASN A 305 -38.73 15.98 -49.75
N ILE A 306 -39.32 15.08 -50.55
CA ILE A 306 -38.70 13.82 -50.95
C ILE A 306 -38.22 13.91 -52.40
N VAL A 307 -36.94 13.66 -52.64
CA VAL A 307 -36.32 13.60 -53.97
C VAL A 307 -36.03 12.15 -54.33
N VAL A 308 -36.65 11.67 -55.40
CA VAL A 308 -36.53 10.27 -55.85
C VAL A 308 -35.58 10.19 -57.04
N SER A 309 -34.53 9.37 -56.94
CA SER A 309 -33.57 9.17 -58.04
C SER A 309 -34.22 8.54 -59.27
N ASP A 310 -33.70 8.81 -60.47
CA ASP A 310 -34.18 8.25 -61.74
C ASP A 310 -34.00 6.72 -61.81
N SER A 311 -33.07 6.19 -61.03
CA SER A 311 -32.77 4.76 -60.90
C SER A 311 -33.84 3.95 -60.15
N VAL A 312 -34.84 4.60 -59.54
CA VAL A 312 -35.94 3.94 -58.84
C VAL A 312 -36.98 3.43 -59.85
N SER A 313 -37.04 2.11 -60.01
CA SER A 313 -37.95 1.43 -60.95
C SER A 313 -38.76 0.31 -60.28
N GLY A 314 -39.93 0.01 -60.85
CA GLY A 314 -40.83 -1.05 -60.40
C GLY A 314 -42.18 -0.55 -59.87
N ASN A 315 -43.12 -1.49 -59.75
CA ASN A 315 -44.48 -1.30 -59.27
C ASN A 315 -44.65 -1.81 -57.84
N VAL A 316 -45.45 -1.14 -57.01
CA VAL A 316 -45.78 -1.56 -55.65
C VAL A 316 -47.29 -1.72 -55.54
N THR A 317 -47.71 -2.87 -55.01
CA THR A 317 -49.07 -3.12 -54.55
C THR A 317 -49.03 -3.08 -53.02
N LEU A 318 -49.74 -2.13 -52.41
CA LEU A 318 -49.75 -1.94 -50.97
C LEU A 318 -51.13 -1.52 -50.48
N ARG A 319 -51.56 -2.08 -49.36
CA ARG A 319 -52.78 -1.68 -48.65
C ARG A 319 -52.40 -1.36 -47.21
N LEU A 320 -52.46 -0.09 -46.85
CA LEU A 320 -52.13 0.43 -45.52
C LEU A 320 -53.40 1.00 -44.90
N GLN A 321 -53.68 0.64 -43.65
CA GLN A 321 -54.82 1.16 -42.89
C GLN A 321 -54.31 1.75 -41.57
N ASN A 322 -54.55 3.04 -41.36
CA ASN A 322 -54.19 3.75 -40.12
C ASN A 322 -52.69 3.64 -39.77
N VAL A 323 -51.81 3.82 -40.77
CA VAL A 323 -50.35 3.68 -40.64
C VAL A 323 -49.68 5.06 -40.71
N PRO A 324 -48.78 5.43 -39.78
CA PRO A 324 -47.93 6.63 -39.88
C PRO A 324 -47.17 6.73 -41.22
N TRP A 325 -47.00 7.94 -41.78
CA TRP A 325 -46.41 8.11 -43.12
C TRP A 325 -44.94 7.67 -43.20
N ASP A 326 -44.19 7.82 -42.11
CA ASP A 326 -42.80 7.40 -41.97
C ASP A 326 -42.67 5.87 -41.90
N GLN A 327 -43.67 5.21 -41.32
CA GLN A 327 -43.83 3.74 -41.38
C GLN A 327 -44.18 3.28 -42.78
N ALA A 328 -45.12 3.97 -43.44
CA ALA A 328 -45.49 3.70 -44.82
C ALA A 328 -44.29 3.84 -45.77
N LEU A 329 -43.49 4.90 -45.60
CA LEU A 329 -42.28 5.15 -46.36
C LEU A 329 -41.25 4.03 -46.15
N ASP A 330 -40.98 3.65 -44.90
CA ASP A 330 -40.01 2.59 -44.60
C ASP A 330 -40.42 1.23 -45.20
N ILE A 331 -41.71 0.88 -45.15
CA ILE A 331 -42.25 -0.34 -45.77
C ILE A 331 -42.02 -0.34 -47.28
N VAL A 332 -42.29 0.79 -47.96
CA VAL A 332 -42.07 0.94 -49.41
C VAL A 332 -40.58 0.82 -49.74
N LEU A 333 -39.72 1.47 -48.96
CA LEU A 333 -38.26 1.42 -49.16
C LEU A 333 -37.71 -0.01 -49.01
N ARG A 334 -38.05 -0.69 -47.91
CA ARG A 334 -37.61 -2.08 -47.64
C ARG A 334 -38.11 -3.08 -48.68
N THR A 335 -39.36 -2.96 -49.13
CA THR A 335 -39.96 -3.89 -50.11
C THR A 335 -39.29 -3.80 -51.48
N LYS A 336 -38.70 -2.64 -51.81
CA LYS A 336 -38.04 -2.38 -53.10
C LYS A 336 -36.51 -2.26 -53.02
N GLY A 337 -35.90 -2.53 -51.87
CA GLY A 337 -34.45 -2.45 -51.68
C GLY A 337 -33.89 -1.02 -51.84
N LEU A 338 -34.71 -0.02 -51.53
CA LEU A 338 -34.36 1.39 -51.55
C LEU A 338 -33.94 1.82 -50.14
N ASP A 339 -33.13 2.87 -50.05
CA ASP A 339 -32.70 3.45 -48.78
C ASP A 339 -32.89 4.98 -48.85
N LYS A 340 -32.93 5.64 -47.69
CA LYS A 340 -33.15 7.09 -47.57
C LYS A 340 -31.97 7.77 -46.88
N ARG A 341 -31.57 8.95 -47.36
CA ARG A 341 -30.65 9.85 -46.65
C ARG A 341 -31.33 11.19 -46.43
N ARG A 342 -31.35 11.65 -45.19
CA ARG A 342 -31.83 12.99 -44.84
C ARG A 342 -30.64 13.93 -44.92
N GLN A 343 -30.71 14.89 -45.83
CA GLN A 343 -29.78 16.01 -45.89
C GLN A 343 -30.58 17.27 -45.59
N ASP A 344 -30.37 17.82 -44.40
CA ASP A 344 -31.11 18.95 -43.84
C ASP A 344 -32.64 18.77 -43.95
N ASN A 345 -33.28 19.51 -44.87
CA ASN A 345 -34.73 19.54 -45.08
C ASN A 345 -35.22 18.67 -46.25
N VAL A 346 -34.33 17.87 -46.86
CA VAL A 346 -34.65 17.04 -48.03
C VAL A 346 -34.31 15.57 -47.75
N ILE A 347 -35.22 14.68 -48.11
CA ILE A 347 -35.03 13.23 -48.03
C ILE A 347 -34.74 12.70 -49.44
N ILE A 348 -33.53 12.21 -49.65
CA ILE A 348 -33.13 11.59 -50.91
C ILE A 348 -33.42 10.09 -50.82
N VAL A 349 -34.17 9.57 -51.79
CA VAL A 349 -34.50 8.14 -51.90
C VAL A 349 -33.85 7.58 -53.16
N ALA A 350 -33.02 6.55 -52.99
CA ALA A 350 -32.33 5.87 -54.09
C ALA A 350 -32.04 4.41 -53.73
N PRO A 351 -31.67 3.55 -54.69
CA PRO A 351 -31.22 2.19 -54.41
C PRO A 351 -30.05 2.18 -53.43
N GLN A 352 -30.04 1.22 -52.49
CA GLN A 352 -29.03 1.15 -51.42
C GLN A 352 -27.59 1.13 -51.95
N ALA A 353 -27.35 0.47 -53.08
CA ALA A 353 -26.04 0.41 -53.73
C ALA A 353 -25.55 1.77 -54.26
N GLU A 354 -26.46 2.61 -54.77
CA GLU A 354 -26.13 3.95 -55.25
C GLU A 354 -25.74 4.86 -54.09
N LEU A 355 -26.49 4.84 -52.99
CA LEU A 355 -26.19 5.65 -51.80
C LEU A 355 -24.87 5.23 -51.14
N ALA A 356 -24.63 3.93 -50.99
CA ALA A 356 -23.37 3.42 -50.44
C ALA A 356 -22.16 3.81 -51.30
N SER A 357 -22.30 3.81 -52.63
CA SER A 357 -21.23 4.23 -53.54
C SER A 357 -20.96 5.74 -53.48
N ARG A 358 -22.00 6.59 -53.39
CA ARG A 358 -21.84 8.05 -53.21
C ARG A 358 -21.17 8.36 -51.87
N GLU A 359 -21.59 7.74 -50.78
CA GLU A 359 -21.00 7.98 -49.45
C GLU A 359 -19.53 7.54 -49.39
N LYS A 360 -19.20 6.38 -49.98
CA LYS A 360 -17.81 5.95 -50.13
C LYS A 360 -17.00 6.95 -50.96
N ALA A 361 -17.56 7.46 -52.07
CA ALA A 361 -16.91 8.46 -52.90
C ALA A 361 -16.72 9.80 -52.19
N GLU A 362 -17.69 10.24 -51.37
CA GLU A 362 -17.58 11.45 -50.55
C GLU A 362 -16.53 11.33 -49.44
N LEU A 363 -16.50 10.19 -48.75
CA LEU A 363 -15.48 9.91 -47.73
C LEU A 363 -14.08 9.77 -48.36
N ALA A 364 -13.98 9.15 -49.55
CA ALA A 364 -12.74 9.10 -50.31
C ALA A 364 -12.32 10.50 -50.76
N ALA A 365 -13.22 11.31 -51.33
CA ALA A 365 -12.95 12.68 -51.72
C ALA A 365 -12.53 13.55 -50.52
N ARG A 366 -13.13 13.36 -49.34
CA ARG A 366 -12.69 14.04 -48.11
C ARG A 366 -11.27 13.62 -47.70
N LYS A 367 -10.92 12.34 -47.81
CA LYS A 367 -9.55 11.86 -47.57
C LYS A 367 -8.59 12.43 -48.60
N ASP A 368 -8.94 12.41 -49.88
CA ASP A 368 -8.14 12.97 -50.97
C ASP A 368 -7.91 14.47 -50.76
N VAL A 369 -8.93 15.23 -50.33
CA VAL A 369 -8.78 16.65 -49.99
C VAL A 369 -7.83 16.84 -48.81
N GLN A 370 -7.88 16.00 -47.78
CA GLN A 370 -6.94 16.04 -46.64
C GLN A 370 -5.50 15.67 -47.07
N GLU A 371 -5.34 14.71 -47.96
CA GLU A 371 -4.02 14.28 -48.48
C GLU A 371 -3.42 15.28 -49.48
N LEU A 372 -4.25 15.94 -50.28
CA LEU A 372 -3.86 16.96 -51.25
C LEU A 372 -3.70 18.35 -50.64
N ALA A 373 -4.03 18.53 -49.36
CA ALA A 373 -3.80 19.79 -48.66
C ALA A 373 -2.32 20.20 -48.72
N PRO A 374 -1.99 21.50 -48.89
CA PRO A 374 -0.62 21.97 -48.98
C PRO A 374 0.10 21.80 -47.63
N LEU A 375 1.33 21.30 -47.68
CA LEU A 375 2.22 21.22 -46.52
C LEU A 375 2.77 22.62 -46.21
N ARG A 376 2.82 22.96 -44.92
CA ARG A 376 3.43 24.18 -44.41
C ARG A 376 4.53 23.82 -43.43
N SER A 377 5.57 24.65 -43.38
CA SER A 377 6.66 24.52 -42.41
C SER A 377 6.51 25.57 -41.32
N GLU A 378 6.65 25.14 -40.07
CA GLU A 378 6.56 26.02 -38.90
C GLU A 378 7.70 25.71 -37.93
N TYR A 379 8.26 26.76 -37.34
CA TYR A 379 9.26 26.68 -36.29
C TYR A 379 8.58 26.91 -34.95
N LEU A 380 8.75 25.97 -34.02
CA LEU A 380 8.19 26.07 -32.68
C LEU A 380 9.32 25.99 -31.65
N GLN A 381 9.51 27.07 -30.90
CA GLN A 381 10.52 27.13 -29.84
C GLN A 381 9.97 26.48 -28.56
N VAL A 382 10.78 25.62 -27.94
CA VAL A 382 10.47 24.97 -26.66
C VAL A 382 11.34 25.60 -25.56
N ASN A 383 10.75 25.95 -24.42
CA ASN A 383 11.43 26.76 -23.40
C ASN A 383 11.91 25.94 -22.20
N TYR A 384 11.08 25.04 -21.68
CA TYR A 384 11.33 24.27 -20.46
C TYR A 384 11.63 22.80 -20.75
N ALA A 385 10.94 22.20 -21.73
CA ALA A 385 11.18 20.84 -22.16
C ALA A 385 12.30 20.74 -23.21
N LYS A 386 12.89 19.55 -23.37
CA LYS A 386 13.83 19.28 -24.47
C LYS A 386 13.05 19.02 -25.76
N ALA A 387 13.43 19.69 -26.84
CA ALA A 387 12.81 19.52 -28.14
C ALA A 387 12.95 18.07 -28.66
N GLN A 388 14.02 17.36 -28.32
CA GLN A 388 14.18 15.93 -28.65
C GLN A 388 13.08 15.05 -28.04
N ASP A 389 12.77 15.24 -26.75
CA ASP A 389 11.74 14.47 -26.06
C ASP A 389 10.34 14.79 -26.62
N MET A 390 10.10 16.06 -26.97
CA MET A 390 8.85 16.48 -27.62
C MET A 390 8.70 15.88 -29.04
N ALA A 391 9.77 15.87 -29.83
CA ALA A 391 9.75 15.26 -31.16
C ALA A 391 9.49 13.75 -31.11
N ALA A 392 10.03 13.06 -30.09
CA ALA A 392 9.77 11.64 -29.87
C ALA A 392 8.29 11.36 -29.54
N LEU A 393 7.64 12.24 -28.75
CA LEU A 393 6.21 12.15 -28.45
C LEU A 393 5.33 12.44 -29.67
N ILE A 394 5.75 13.34 -30.55
CA ILE A 394 5.00 13.70 -31.77
C ILE A 394 5.11 12.58 -32.83
N LYS A 395 6.27 11.91 -32.90
CA LYS A 395 6.61 10.89 -33.90
C LYS A 395 6.58 9.47 -33.34
N THR A 396 5.54 9.11 -32.59
CA THR A 396 5.32 7.73 -32.14
C THR A 396 4.94 6.81 -33.32
N GLN A 397 5.58 5.64 -33.42
CA GLN A 397 5.44 4.72 -34.56
C GLN A 397 4.01 4.18 -34.77
N THR A 398 3.18 4.17 -33.73
CA THR A 398 1.83 3.60 -33.74
C THR A 398 0.70 4.62 -33.81
N ASN A 399 0.90 5.83 -33.26
CA ASN A 399 -0.07 6.93 -33.28
C ASN A 399 0.69 8.25 -33.47
N SER A 400 1.03 8.55 -34.71
CA SER A 400 1.64 9.83 -35.06
C SER A 400 0.58 10.94 -35.04
N LEU A 401 0.87 12.04 -34.35
CA LEU A 401 0.07 13.27 -34.44
C LEU A 401 0.24 13.97 -35.79
N LEU A 402 1.31 13.61 -36.52
CA LEU A 402 1.59 14.07 -37.87
C LEU A 402 0.87 13.21 -38.91
N SER A 403 0.55 13.80 -40.05
CA SER A 403 0.07 13.08 -41.24
C SER A 403 1.13 12.13 -41.80
N THR A 404 0.74 11.23 -42.70
CA THR A 404 1.65 10.29 -43.38
C THR A 404 2.81 10.99 -44.11
N ARG A 405 2.59 12.25 -44.54
CA ARG A 405 3.62 13.07 -45.21
C ARG A 405 4.29 14.07 -44.27
N GLY A 406 3.84 14.14 -43.03
CA GLY A 406 4.35 15.06 -42.04
C GLY A 406 5.74 14.65 -41.56
N SER A 407 6.58 15.63 -41.25
CA SER A 407 7.89 15.38 -40.64
C SER A 407 8.18 16.34 -39.50
N VAL A 408 8.96 15.87 -38.54
CA VAL A 408 9.50 16.67 -37.44
C VAL A 408 11.01 16.52 -37.44
N ALA A 409 11.70 17.64 -37.37
CA ALA A 409 13.13 17.75 -37.16
C ALA A 409 13.40 18.63 -35.94
N VAL A 410 14.53 18.40 -35.28
CA VAL A 410 14.92 19.12 -34.07
C VAL A 410 16.22 19.87 -34.35
N ASP A 411 16.27 21.16 -34.01
CA ASP A 411 17.53 21.90 -33.88
C ASP A 411 17.90 21.99 -32.40
N ASP A 412 18.84 21.14 -31.99
CA ASP A 412 19.31 21.06 -30.60
C ASP A 412 19.99 22.34 -30.11
N ARG A 413 20.60 23.12 -31.02
CA ARG A 413 21.33 24.35 -30.65
C ARG A 413 20.37 25.45 -30.19
N THR A 414 19.18 25.52 -30.79
CA THR A 414 18.17 26.54 -30.46
C THR A 414 16.99 25.98 -29.67
N ASN A 415 16.98 24.67 -29.39
CA ASN A 415 15.85 23.95 -28.80
C ASN A 415 14.54 24.23 -29.55
N THR A 416 14.60 24.20 -30.89
CA THR A 416 13.43 24.45 -31.76
C THR A 416 13.01 23.18 -32.50
N LEU A 417 11.70 23.01 -32.64
CA LEU A 417 11.06 21.99 -33.46
C LEU A 417 10.76 22.59 -34.83
N LEU A 418 11.32 22.00 -35.88
CA LEU A 418 10.93 22.25 -37.26
C LEU A 418 9.86 21.22 -37.65
N LEU A 419 8.64 21.69 -37.80
CA LEU A 419 7.48 20.86 -38.16
C LEU A 419 7.08 21.15 -39.60
N GLN A 420 6.80 20.10 -40.37
CA GLN A 420 6.24 20.23 -41.71
C GLN A 420 5.00 19.35 -41.82
N ASP A 421 3.82 19.96 -41.91
CA ASP A 421 2.54 19.24 -42.06
C ASP A 421 1.42 20.16 -42.59
N THR A 422 0.21 19.62 -42.70
CA THR A 422 -1.04 20.35 -42.96
C THR A 422 -1.37 21.32 -41.81
N ALA A 423 -2.08 22.42 -42.12
CA ALA A 423 -2.36 23.48 -41.17
C ALA A 423 -3.12 23.00 -39.92
N ASP A 424 -4.04 22.05 -40.07
CA ASP A 424 -4.83 21.51 -38.96
C ASP A 424 -3.95 20.72 -37.98
N ARG A 425 -3.03 19.88 -38.50
CA ARG A 425 -2.09 19.10 -37.67
C ARG A 425 -1.09 19.99 -36.96
N LEU A 426 -0.58 21.03 -37.62
CA LEU A 426 0.30 22.01 -36.97
C LEU A 426 -0.40 22.74 -35.82
N ALA A 427 -1.69 23.05 -35.95
CA ALA A 427 -2.47 23.65 -34.87
C ALA A 427 -2.63 22.69 -33.67
N ASP A 428 -2.85 21.40 -33.91
CA ASP A 428 -2.91 20.37 -32.87
C ASP A 428 -1.57 20.24 -32.13
N VAL A 429 -0.46 20.15 -32.87
CA VAL A 429 0.89 20.07 -32.28
C VAL A 429 1.20 21.32 -31.45
N ARG A 430 0.84 22.53 -31.94
CA ARG A 430 1.04 23.77 -31.20
C ARG A 430 0.30 23.77 -29.86
N ARG A 431 -0.96 23.31 -29.84
CA ARG A 431 -1.76 23.18 -28.60
C ARG A 431 -1.14 22.18 -27.62
N LEU A 432 -0.64 21.06 -28.14
CA LEU A 432 0.01 20.05 -27.31
C LEU A 432 1.29 20.59 -26.66
N VAL A 433 2.18 21.19 -27.46
CA VAL A 433 3.44 21.75 -26.95
C VAL A 433 3.18 22.87 -25.95
N ALA A 434 2.22 23.76 -26.20
CA ALA A 434 1.85 24.80 -25.25
C ALA A 434 1.31 24.26 -23.91
N THR A 435 0.70 23.07 -23.92
CA THR A 435 0.18 22.41 -22.70
C THR A 435 1.27 21.68 -21.92
N LEU A 436 2.28 21.12 -22.62
CA LEU A 436 3.35 20.32 -22.03
C LEU A 436 4.59 21.15 -21.62
N ASP A 437 4.87 22.26 -22.31
CA ASP A 437 6.03 23.12 -22.06
C ASP A 437 5.79 24.03 -20.84
N ILE A 438 5.67 23.43 -19.66
CA ILE A 438 5.53 24.11 -18.36
C ILE A 438 6.79 23.94 -17.52
N PRO A 439 7.14 24.91 -16.65
CA PRO A 439 8.30 24.79 -15.77
C PRO A 439 8.14 23.63 -14.79
N VAL A 440 9.20 22.84 -14.64
CA VAL A 440 9.24 21.73 -13.68
C VAL A 440 9.43 22.25 -12.26
N ARG A 441 8.64 21.73 -11.32
CA ARG A 441 8.80 22.00 -9.89
C ARG A 441 10.08 21.35 -9.37
N GLN A 442 10.74 22.03 -8.43
CA GLN A 442 11.95 21.54 -7.75
C GLN A 442 11.63 21.07 -6.33
N VAL A 443 12.40 20.11 -5.84
CA VAL A 443 12.29 19.57 -4.49
C VAL A 443 13.67 19.64 -3.83
N LEU A 444 13.73 20.21 -2.64
CA LEU A 444 14.84 20.11 -1.71
C LEU A 444 14.62 18.85 -0.85
N ILE A 445 15.62 17.99 -0.78
CA ILE A 445 15.60 16.79 0.04
C ILE A 445 16.72 16.93 1.07
N GLU A 446 16.37 16.77 2.33
CA GLU A 446 17.30 16.74 3.47
C GLU A 446 17.18 15.39 4.16
N ALA A 447 18.26 14.62 4.19
CA ALA A 447 18.35 13.44 5.04
C ALA A 447 19.09 13.81 6.34
N ARG A 448 18.73 13.15 7.44
CA ARG A 448 19.47 13.24 8.71
C ARG A 448 19.74 11.84 9.21
N ILE A 449 21.01 11.51 9.36
CA ILE A 449 21.47 10.25 9.93
C ILE A 449 21.97 10.59 11.33
N VAL A 450 21.38 9.97 12.35
CA VAL A 450 21.70 10.18 13.75
C VAL A 450 22.24 8.87 14.30
N ILE A 451 23.47 8.90 14.79
CA ILE A 451 24.12 7.77 15.45
C ILE A 451 24.40 8.17 16.89
N VAL A 452 23.94 7.36 17.84
CA VAL A 452 24.20 7.51 19.26
C VAL A 452 24.94 6.26 19.73
N ASN A 453 26.14 6.44 20.25
CA ASN A 453 26.92 5.38 20.90
C ASN A 453 26.99 5.69 22.40
N ASN A 454 26.70 4.71 23.23
CA ASN A 454 26.85 4.79 24.67
C ASN A 454 27.53 3.53 25.19
N ASP A 455 28.79 3.67 25.59
CA ASP A 455 29.62 2.58 26.08
C ASP A 455 29.84 2.75 27.58
N PHE A 456 29.47 1.74 28.36
CA PHE A 456 29.69 1.69 29.80
C PHE A 456 30.58 0.50 30.15
N GLU A 457 31.64 0.75 30.92
CA GLU A 457 32.50 -0.30 31.45
C GLU A 457 32.74 -0.08 32.95
N ARG A 458 32.60 -1.14 33.74
CA ARG A 458 32.98 -1.17 35.16
C ARG A 458 33.81 -2.39 35.45
N SER A 459 34.99 -2.19 36.02
CA SER A 459 35.91 -3.25 36.40
C SER A 459 36.35 -3.12 37.86
N LEU A 460 36.43 -4.24 38.54
CA LEU A 460 36.90 -4.35 39.92
C LEU A 460 37.81 -5.57 40.04
N GLY A 461 38.99 -5.38 40.62
CA GLY A 461 40.00 -6.42 40.77
C GLY A 461 40.78 -6.28 42.07
N ALA A 462 41.43 -7.36 42.47
CA ALA A 462 42.19 -7.43 43.71
C ALA A 462 43.51 -8.19 43.52
N ARG A 463 44.51 -7.78 44.29
CA ARG A 463 45.74 -8.53 44.51
C ARG A 463 45.90 -8.82 45.98
N PHE A 464 46.30 -10.04 46.28
CA PHE A 464 46.56 -10.48 47.64
C PHE A 464 47.86 -11.28 47.67
N GLY A 465 48.74 -11.00 48.62
CA GLY A 465 50.02 -11.68 48.78
C GLY A 465 50.33 -11.99 50.24
N LEU A 466 50.88 -13.17 50.46
CA LEU A 466 51.49 -13.57 51.72
C LEU A 466 52.90 -14.07 51.40
N THR A 467 53.89 -13.36 51.92
CA THR A 467 55.29 -13.82 51.92
C THR A 467 55.69 -14.17 53.34
N ASN A 468 56.29 -15.32 53.56
CA ASN A 468 56.82 -15.71 54.87
C ASN A 468 58.16 -16.41 54.70
N TYR A 469 59.12 -16.12 55.57
CA TYR A 469 60.42 -16.77 55.59
C TYR A 469 60.80 -17.18 57.01
N GLN A 470 61.16 -18.44 57.19
CA GLN A 470 61.50 -19.02 58.48
C GLN A 470 62.82 -19.77 58.40
N LYS A 471 63.69 -19.52 59.38
CA LYS A 471 64.92 -20.29 59.56
C LYS A 471 64.59 -21.73 59.96
N TYR A 472 65.20 -22.70 59.29
CA TYR A 472 65.11 -24.12 59.60
C TYR A 472 66.49 -24.67 59.97
N GLY A 473 66.68 -25.04 61.23
CA GLY A 473 68.00 -25.46 61.73
C GLY A 473 69.03 -24.33 61.70
N SER A 474 70.32 -24.65 61.52
CA SER A 474 71.40 -23.65 61.54
C SER A 474 71.49 -22.84 60.24
N THR A 475 71.31 -23.50 59.09
CA THR A 475 71.56 -22.95 57.73
C THR A 475 70.42 -23.21 56.74
N GLY A 476 69.28 -23.74 57.17
CA GLY A 476 68.12 -23.95 56.30
C GLY A 476 67.15 -22.77 56.29
N LEU A 477 66.41 -22.62 55.20
CA LEU A 477 65.37 -21.62 55.00
C LEU A 477 64.11 -22.32 54.47
N VAL A 478 62.96 -22.05 55.09
CA VAL A 478 61.65 -22.33 54.52
C VAL A 478 61.04 -21.00 54.14
N THR A 479 60.61 -20.87 52.89
CA THR A 479 60.00 -19.64 52.38
C THR A 479 58.74 -19.96 51.59
N THR A 480 57.74 -19.10 51.70
CA THR A 480 56.52 -19.14 50.88
C THR A 480 56.22 -17.74 50.40
N THR A 481 55.73 -17.63 49.17
CA THR A 481 55.34 -16.37 48.55
C THR A 481 54.37 -16.67 47.39
N GLY A 482 54.00 -15.65 46.62
CA GLY A 482 53.03 -15.75 45.54
C GLY A 482 53.40 -16.75 44.44
N THR A 483 54.62 -16.67 43.91
CA THR A 483 55.07 -17.48 42.77
C THR A 483 56.39 -18.21 43.04
N ALA A 484 56.66 -19.25 42.26
CA ALA A 484 57.93 -19.99 42.32
C ALA A 484 59.15 -19.08 42.05
N ALA A 485 59.02 -18.12 41.13
CA ALA A 485 60.07 -17.13 40.87
C ALA A 485 60.34 -16.24 42.11
N GLY A 486 59.30 -15.95 42.90
CA GLY A 486 59.46 -15.26 44.18
C GLY A 486 60.20 -16.11 45.22
N THR A 487 59.88 -17.41 45.31
CA THR A 487 60.60 -18.31 46.23
C THR A 487 62.06 -18.50 45.81
N ASP A 488 62.34 -18.58 44.51
CA ASP A 488 63.69 -18.73 43.98
C ASP A 488 64.58 -17.52 44.30
N LEU A 489 64.03 -16.30 44.29
CA LEU A 489 64.75 -15.10 44.73
C LEU A 489 65.18 -15.22 46.20
N ALA A 490 64.25 -15.65 47.07
CA ALA A 490 64.52 -15.81 48.50
C ALA A 490 65.53 -16.93 48.77
N ILE A 491 65.35 -18.09 48.14
CA ILE A 491 66.27 -19.24 48.25
C ILE A 491 67.66 -18.88 47.69
N GLY A 492 67.73 -18.22 46.53
CA GLY A 492 68.98 -17.84 45.88
C GLY A 492 69.82 -16.86 46.71
N SER A 493 69.17 -15.87 47.33
CA SER A 493 69.83 -14.96 48.27
C SER A 493 70.37 -15.70 49.51
N ALA A 494 69.57 -16.58 50.10
CA ALA A 494 69.98 -17.37 51.25
C ALA A 494 71.14 -18.33 50.93
N LEU A 495 71.13 -18.98 49.77
CA LEU A 495 72.21 -19.86 49.32
C LEU A 495 73.53 -19.09 49.18
N THR A 496 73.49 -17.88 48.63
CA THR A 496 74.66 -17.01 48.47
C THR A 496 75.18 -16.51 49.82
N ASN A 497 74.29 -16.19 50.76
CA ASN A 497 74.67 -15.73 52.09
C ASN A 497 75.30 -16.84 52.94
N VAL A 498 74.77 -18.08 52.87
CA VAL A 498 75.35 -19.22 53.59
C VAL A 498 76.76 -19.50 53.08
N ALA A 499 76.97 -19.45 51.76
CA ALA A 499 78.28 -19.66 51.17
C ALA A 499 79.31 -18.58 51.54
N SER A 500 78.88 -17.34 51.77
CA SER A 500 79.77 -16.20 52.03
C SER A 500 79.98 -15.86 53.51
N THR A 501 78.94 -16.05 54.35
CA THR A 501 78.92 -15.58 55.75
C THR A 501 78.55 -16.66 56.76
N GLY A 502 78.16 -17.86 56.31
CA GLY A 502 77.64 -18.92 57.17
C GLY A 502 76.25 -18.65 57.75
N SER A 503 75.58 -17.57 57.34
CA SER A 503 74.24 -17.17 57.75
C SER A 503 73.30 -17.15 56.55
N ILE A 504 72.01 -17.47 56.76
CA ILE A 504 70.97 -17.32 55.72
C ILE A 504 70.53 -15.88 55.54
N TYR A 505 70.82 -15.01 56.51
CA TYR A 505 70.38 -13.61 56.50
C TYR A 505 71.46 -12.68 55.92
N PRO A 506 71.04 -11.61 55.21
CA PRO A 506 69.66 -11.18 54.96
C PRO A 506 68.97 -11.92 53.78
N VAL A 507 67.72 -12.36 53.95
CA VAL A 507 66.94 -13.00 52.86
C VAL A 507 66.24 -11.93 52.03
N SER A 508 66.41 -11.98 50.72
CA SER A 508 65.75 -11.07 49.78
C SER A 508 64.31 -11.48 49.54
N VAL A 509 63.40 -10.51 49.57
CA VAL A 509 61.99 -10.69 49.18
C VAL A 509 61.71 -9.97 47.85
N PRO A 510 60.73 -10.42 47.04
CA PRO A 510 60.45 -9.79 45.75
C PRO A 510 59.96 -8.34 45.91
N THR A 511 60.75 -7.36 45.47
CA THR A 511 60.44 -5.92 45.53
C THR A 511 60.60 -5.23 44.17
N GLY A 512 60.10 -3.99 44.07
CA GLY A 512 60.21 -3.20 42.84
C GLY A 512 59.52 -3.89 41.66
N SER A 513 60.23 -4.06 40.55
CA SER A 513 59.73 -4.74 39.34
C SER A 513 59.35 -6.21 39.57
N SER A 514 59.93 -6.86 40.58
CA SER A 514 59.62 -8.26 40.94
C SER A 514 58.48 -8.37 41.96
N ALA A 515 57.86 -7.26 42.40
CA ALA A 515 56.82 -7.27 43.41
C ALA A 515 55.61 -8.14 43.02
N THR A 516 55.29 -8.26 41.73
CA THR A 516 54.20 -9.11 41.25
C THR A 516 54.35 -10.58 41.64
N ASN A 517 55.57 -11.06 41.89
CA ASN A 517 55.85 -12.43 42.32
C ASN A 517 55.48 -12.71 43.78
N ARG A 518 55.14 -11.67 44.56
CA ARG A 518 54.73 -11.84 45.97
C ARG A 518 53.23 -12.11 46.14
N TYR A 519 52.43 -11.85 45.10
CA TYR A 519 50.98 -11.95 45.16
C TYR A 519 50.52 -13.39 44.85
N ASN A 520 49.79 -14.01 45.79
CA ASN A 520 49.13 -15.30 45.61
C ASN A 520 47.89 -15.18 44.73
N VAL A 521 47.17 -14.05 44.83
CA VAL A 521 46.09 -13.67 43.94
C VAL A 521 46.54 -12.42 43.20
N ASN A 522 46.59 -12.49 41.87
CA ASN A 522 47.01 -11.38 41.05
C ASN A 522 45.96 -11.13 39.96
N LEU A 523 44.81 -10.59 40.37
CA LEU A 523 43.67 -10.30 39.50
C LEU A 523 43.39 -8.78 39.46
N PRO A 524 44.37 -7.95 39.08
CA PRO A 524 44.20 -6.51 38.99
C PRO A 524 43.35 -6.11 37.78
N VAL A 525 42.87 -4.88 37.79
CA VAL A 525 42.34 -4.20 36.60
C VAL A 525 43.52 -3.69 35.74
N THR A 526 43.51 -3.97 34.43
CA THR A 526 44.58 -3.62 33.46
C THR A 526 44.80 -2.12 33.30
N SER A 527 43.76 -1.30 33.53
CA SER A 527 43.81 0.17 33.50
C SER A 527 42.93 0.74 34.61
N ALA A 528 43.34 0.49 35.86
CA ALA A 528 42.61 0.95 37.03
C ALA A 528 42.54 2.50 37.08
N ALA A 529 41.35 3.04 37.34
CA ALA A 529 41.16 4.47 37.61
C ALA A 529 41.67 4.84 39.01
N GLY A 530 41.60 3.90 39.96
CA GLY A 530 42.12 4.06 41.31
C GLY A 530 42.58 2.75 41.91
N THR A 531 43.60 2.83 42.75
CA THR A 531 44.12 1.70 43.52
C THR A 531 44.29 2.06 44.99
N ILE A 532 44.06 1.09 45.88
CA ILE A 532 44.33 1.21 47.32
C ILE A 532 45.16 -0.01 47.70
N ALA A 533 46.38 0.23 48.19
CA ALA A 533 47.29 -0.83 48.64
C ALA A 533 47.55 -0.73 50.15
N LEU A 534 47.54 -1.87 50.82
CA LEU A 534 47.89 -2.06 52.22
C LEU A 534 48.95 -3.14 52.30
N GLY A 535 50.09 -2.81 52.91
CA GLY A 535 51.15 -3.77 53.22
C GLY A 535 51.40 -3.81 54.73
N ILE A 536 51.42 -5.01 55.30
CA ILE A 536 51.76 -5.24 56.70
C ILE A 536 53.05 -6.06 56.74
N LEU A 537 54.12 -5.46 57.27
CA LEU A 537 55.41 -6.13 57.48
C LEU A 537 55.53 -6.58 58.95
N GLY A 538 55.62 -7.88 59.16
CA GLY A 538 55.98 -8.51 60.44
C GLY A 538 57.43 -9.01 60.45
N ASN A 539 57.87 -9.59 61.57
CA ASN A 539 59.27 -10.02 61.74
C ASN A 539 59.74 -11.08 60.72
N ASN A 540 58.82 -11.90 60.22
CA ASN A 540 59.09 -13.01 59.32
C ASN A 540 58.03 -13.17 58.21
N PHE A 541 57.14 -12.18 58.04
CA PHE A 541 56.10 -12.23 57.02
C PHE A 541 55.73 -10.85 56.49
N ILE A 542 55.15 -10.83 55.29
CA ILE A 542 54.56 -9.68 54.63
C ILE A 542 53.17 -10.10 54.16
N VAL A 543 52.15 -9.29 54.48
CA VAL A 543 50.80 -9.41 53.91
C VAL A 543 50.55 -8.19 53.05
N ASP A 544 50.21 -8.40 51.79
CA ASP A 544 49.86 -7.35 50.83
C ASP A 544 48.39 -7.54 50.40
N LEU A 545 47.65 -6.43 50.37
CA LEU A 545 46.32 -6.34 49.78
C LEU A 545 46.27 -5.09 48.91
N GLU A 546 45.92 -5.24 47.64
CA GLU A 546 45.69 -4.14 46.72
C GLU A 546 44.31 -4.30 46.08
N LEU A 547 43.49 -3.25 46.16
CA LEU A 547 42.23 -3.14 45.44
C LEU A 547 42.44 -2.21 44.25
N SER A 548 41.88 -2.59 43.11
CA SER A 548 41.93 -1.82 41.87
C SER A 548 40.54 -1.73 41.27
N ALA A 549 40.12 -0.54 40.87
CA ALA A 549 38.81 -0.32 40.27
C ALA A 549 38.90 0.68 39.11
N ALA A 550 38.05 0.50 38.10
CA ALA A 550 37.80 1.49 37.07
C ALA A 550 36.31 1.49 36.69
N GLN A 551 35.79 2.67 36.38
CA GLN A 551 34.50 2.81 35.72
C GLN A 551 34.65 3.91 34.67
N ALA A 552 34.25 3.60 33.44
CA ALA A 552 34.29 4.51 32.31
C ALA A 552 32.92 4.53 31.63
N GLU A 553 32.51 5.72 31.19
CA GLU A 553 31.29 5.93 30.40
C GLU A 553 31.66 6.84 29.23
N THR A 554 31.33 6.42 28.02
CA THR A 554 31.63 7.14 26.78
C THR A 554 30.34 7.34 26.01
N GLN A 555 29.97 8.59 25.72
CA GLN A 555 28.81 8.93 24.92
C GLN A 555 29.24 9.72 23.67
N ALA A 556 28.82 9.26 22.49
CA ALA A 556 29.01 9.96 21.23
C ALA A 556 27.68 10.14 20.51
N ASN A 557 27.44 11.37 20.03
CA ASN A 557 26.27 11.72 19.21
C ASN A 557 26.76 12.28 17.88
N ILE A 558 26.53 11.55 16.79
CA ILE A 558 27.00 11.89 15.44
C ILE A 558 25.77 12.19 14.58
N ILE A 559 25.75 13.36 13.94
CA ILE A 559 24.66 13.80 13.06
C ILE A 559 25.22 14.16 11.70
N SER A 560 24.75 13.46 10.67
CA SER A 560 25.10 13.72 9.27
C SER A 560 23.86 14.19 8.52
N SER A 561 23.91 15.36 7.88
CA SER A 561 22.73 15.97 7.22
C SER A 561 22.98 16.36 5.75
N PRO A 562 23.05 15.40 4.81
CA PRO A 562 23.20 15.72 3.39
C PRO A 562 21.92 16.33 2.82
N ARG A 563 22.09 17.33 1.94
CA ARG A 563 21.00 18.11 1.33
C ARG A 563 21.21 18.20 -0.17
N VAL A 564 20.16 17.98 -0.95
CA VAL A 564 20.21 18.08 -2.42
C VAL A 564 18.91 18.69 -2.97
N ILE A 565 19.03 19.52 -4.00
CA ILE A 565 17.88 20.06 -4.75
C ILE A 565 17.87 19.39 -6.11
N THR A 566 16.71 18.91 -6.53
CA THR A 566 16.53 18.34 -7.87
C THR A 566 15.17 18.66 -8.45
N ALA A 567 15.04 18.56 -9.77
CA ALA A 567 13.77 18.68 -10.46
C ALA A 567 12.89 17.44 -10.25
N ASN A 568 11.57 17.62 -10.38
CA ASN A 568 10.62 16.51 -10.37
C ASN A 568 11.02 15.41 -11.37
N GLN A 569 10.98 14.14 -10.93
CA GLN A 569 11.38 12.94 -11.68
C GLN A 569 12.86 12.83 -12.08
N LYS A 570 13.72 13.76 -11.63
CA LYS A 570 15.16 13.71 -11.93
C LYS A 570 15.95 13.18 -10.74
N GLU A 571 16.70 12.10 -10.98
CA GLU A 571 17.64 11.54 -10.01
C GLU A 571 18.79 12.52 -9.71
N ALA A 572 19.12 12.67 -8.44
CA ALA A 572 20.26 13.43 -7.96
C ALA A 572 21.04 12.63 -6.91
N ILE A 573 22.35 12.84 -6.87
CA ILE A 573 23.29 12.13 -5.99
C ILE A 573 24.23 13.16 -5.38
N ILE A 574 24.43 13.07 -4.06
CA ILE A 574 25.47 13.80 -3.32
C ILE A 574 26.31 12.79 -2.54
N GLU A 575 27.63 12.83 -2.69
CA GLU A 575 28.58 11.93 -2.01
C GLU A 575 29.72 12.72 -1.35
N GLN A 576 30.14 12.31 -0.16
CA GLN A 576 31.33 12.82 0.52
C GLN A 576 32.07 11.68 1.21
N GLY A 577 33.38 11.54 0.97
CA GLY A 577 34.21 10.56 1.66
C GLY A 577 35.53 10.30 0.93
N VAL A 578 36.03 9.07 1.04
CA VAL A 578 37.35 8.68 0.52
C VAL A 578 37.27 7.40 -0.31
N GLU A 579 38.24 7.20 -1.19
CA GLU A 579 38.40 5.97 -1.95
C GLU A 579 39.61 5.19 -1.45
N ILE A 580 39.40 3.94 -1.04
CA ILE A 580 40.41 3.04 -0.49
C ILE A 580 40.92 2.12 -1.61
N PRO A 581 42.23 2.07 -1.89
CA PRO A 581 42.79 1.14 -2.88
C PRO A 581 42.90 -0.28 -2.31
N TYR A 582 42.29 -1.24 -2.99
CA TYR A 582 42.41 -2.68 -2.74
C TYR A 582 43.27 -3.34 -3.83
N GLN A 583 44.15 -4.25 -3.43
CA GLN A 583 44.89 -5.07 -4.37
C GLN A 583 44.03 -6.28 -4.79
N GLN A 584 43.83 -6.45 -6.10
CA GLN A 584 43.12 -7.58 -6.69
C GLN A 584 44.06 -8.34 -7.62
N SER A 585 44.05 -9.67 -7.56
CA SER A 585 44.75 -10.50 -8.53
C SER A 585 44.02 -10.44 -9.88
N ALA A 586 44.68 -9.91 -10.90
CA ALA A 586 44.19 -9.97 -12.27
C ALA A 586 44.30 -11.41 -12.81
N SER A 587 43.47 -11.73 -13.82
CA SER A 587 43.47 -13.04 -14.50
C SER A 587 44.81 -13.40 -15.16
N SER A 588 45.69 -12.41 -15.37
CA SER A 588 47.06 -12.58 -15.89
C SER A 588 48.12 -12.89 -14.82
N GLY A 589 47.74 -12.95 -13.53
CA GLY A 589 48.68 -13.12 -12.42
C GLY A 589 49.34 -11.82 -11.93
N ALA A 590 49.06 -10.68 -12.57
CA ALA A 590 49.50 -9.36 -12.10
C ALA A 590 48.57 -8.81 -11.00
N THR A 591 49.10 -8.01 -10.07
CA THR A 591 48.30 -7.28 -9.08
C THR A 591 47.76 -5.98 -9.69
N THR A 592 46.44 -5.78 -9.65
CA THR A 592 45.75 -4.54 -10.06
C THR A 592 45.18 -3.85 -8.84
N ILE A 593 45.16 -2.52 -8.83
CA ILE A 593 44.57 -1.72 -7.74
C ILE A 593 43.12 -1.37 -8.13
N GLN A 594 42.16 -1.74 -7.29
CA GLN A 594 40.75 -1.37 -7.40
C GLN A 594 40.37 -0.42 -6.27
N PHE A 595 39.76 0.72 -6.57
CA PHE A 595 39.28 1.65 -5.55
C PHE A 595 37.87 1.25 -5.08
N LYS A 596 37.68 1.18 -3.77
CA LYS A 596 36.36 1.07 -3.14
C LYS A 596 36.03 2.34 -2.37
N LYS A 597 34.82 2.85 -2.54
CA LYS A 597 34.34 4.06 -1.86
C LYS A 597 33.95 3.75 -0.42
N ALA A 598 34.34 4.63 0.50
CA ALA A 598 33.78 4.76 1.85
C ALA A 598 33.25 6.19 1.96
N VAL A 599 31.97 6.36 1.61
CA VAL A 599 31.32 7.67 1.47
C VAL A 599 29.98 7.72 2.20
N LEU A 600 29.67 8.90 2.72
CA LEU A 600 28.30 9.31 2.99
C LEU A 600 27.66 9.69 1.66
N SER A 601 26.60 8.99 1.25
CA SER A 601 25.88 9.25 0.01
C SER A 601 24.37 9.36 0.24
N LEU A 602 23.76 10.31 -0.46
CA LEU A 602 22.31 10.43 -0.61
C LEU A 602 22.01 10.43 -2.11
N LYS A 603 21.37 9.36 -2.56
CA LYS A 603 20.82 9.20 -3.89
C LYS A 603 19.30 9.24 -3.80
N VAL A 604 18.69 10.13 -4.57
CA VAL A 604 17.24 10.37 -4.50
C VAL A 604 16.64 10.69 -5.85
N LYS A 605 15.43 10.16 -6.08
CA LYS A 605 14.57 10.55 -7.20
C LYS A 605 13.19 10.93 -6.66
N PRO A 606 12.81 12.23 -6.69
CA PRO A 606 11.51 12.66 -6.21
C PRO A 606 10.45 12.62 -7.30
N GLN A 607 9.21 12.39 -6.91
CA GLN A 607 8.01 12.55 -7.74
C GLN A 607 6.93 13.28 -6.96
N ILE A 608 6.51 14.45 -7.45
CA ILE A 608 5.46 15.25 -6.83
C ILE A 608 4.10 14.82 -7.34
N THR A 609 3.19 14.51 -6.43
CA THR A 609 1.80 14.13 -6.73
C THR A 609 0.89 15.37 -6.88
N PRO A 610 -0.31 15.24 -7.46
CA PRO A 610 -1.26 16.35 -7.59
C PRO A 610 -1.72 16.95 -6.25
N ASP A 611 -1.68 16.18 -5.17
CA ASP A 611 -2.05 16.61 -3.81
C ASP A 611 -0.86 17.16 -2.99
N ASN A 612 0.24 17.55 -3.66
CA ASN A 612 1.45 18.13 -3.04
C ASN A 612 2.17 17.20 -2.05
N ARG A 613 2.07 15.89 -2.25
CA ARG A 613 2.95 14.91 -1.59
C ARG A 613 4.12 14.58 -2.50
N ILE A 614 5.18 14.03 -1.91
CA ILE A 614 6.41 13.66 -2.62
C ILE A 614 6.65 12.18 -2.39
N ILE A 615 6.63 11.41 -3.48
CA ILE A 615 7.17 10.05 -3.52
C ILE A 615 8.69 10.20 -3.68
N LEU A 616 9.46 9.53 -2.82
CA LEU A 616 10.90 9.54 -2.85
C LEU A 616 11.40 8.11 -3.02
N ASP A 617 12.13 7.85 -4.11
CA ASP A 617 13.03 6.70 -4.19
C ASP A 617 14.34 7.12 -3.54
N LEU A 618 14.72 6.46 -2.45
CA LEU A 618 15.87 6.83 -1.60
C LEU A 618 16.86 5.67 -1.51
N ASP A 619 18.12 6.00 -1.70
CA ASP A 619 19.28 5.17 -1.38
C ASP A 619 20.23 6.05 -0.56
N VAL A 620 20.34 5.75 0.73
CA VAL A 620 21.18 6.48 1.68
C VAL A 620 22.24 5.54 2.22
N LYS A 621 23.51 5.91 2.07
CA LYS A 621 24.66 5.14 2.57
C LYS A 621 25.53 5.99 3.47
N ASP A 622 26.04 5.41 4.55
CA ASP A 622 27.03 5.99 5.43
C ASP A 622 28.12 4.96 5.70
N ASP A 623 29.11 4.96 4.81
CA ASP A 623 30.23 4.04 4.84
C ASP A 623 31.44 4.71 5.50
N ALA A 624 32.00 4.05 6.52
CA ALA A 624 33.18 4.50 7.24
C ALA A 624 34.36 3.55 7.04
N VAL A 625 35.58 4.07 7.20
CA VAL A 625 36.79 3.23 7.21
C VAL A 625 36.82 2.46 8.53
N GLY A 626 36.73 1.14 8.44
CA GLY A 626 36.75 0.25 9.59
C GLY A 626 38.17 -0.18 9.99
N THR A 627 38.24 -1.24 10.78
CA THR A 627 39.52 -1.76 11.30
C THR A 627 40.42 -2.35 10.22
N VAL A 628 41.74 -2.25 10.41
CA VAL A 628 42.70 -2.88 9.51
C VAL A 628 42.74 -4.39 9.77
N VAL A 629 42.33 -5.17 8.78
CA VAL A 629 42.40 -6.63 8.80
C VAL A 629 43.60 -7.12 7.98
N VAL A 630 44.29 -8.14 8.50
CA VAL A 630 45.40 -8.78 7.79
C VAL A 630 44.83 -9.89 6.90
N THR A 631 44.82 -9.67 5.59
CA THR A 631 44.35 -10.69 4.64
C THR A 631 45.42 -11.76 4.40
N SER A 632 45.00 -12.96 3.97
CA SER A 632 45.90 -14.07 3.60
C SER A 632 46.93 -13.59 2.57
N GLY A 633 48.18 -13.38 3.02
CA GLY A 633 49.23 -12.70 2.25
C GLY A 633 49.97 -11.59 3.01
N GLY A 634 49.57 -11.25 4.24
CA GLY A 634 50.28 -10.29 5.09
C GLY A 634 50.06 -8.82 4.71
N VAL A 635 49.12 -8.55 3.81
CA VAL A 635 48.73 -7.19 3.42
C VAL A 635 47.69 -6.66 4.40
N ASN A 636 47.97 -5.50 4.97
CA ASN A 636 47.07 -4.75 5.83
C ASN A 636 46.03 -4.04 4.97
N VAL A 637 44.76 -4.42 5.11
CA VAL A 637 43.66 -3.85 4.34
C VAL A 637 42.57 -3.38 5.31
N PRO A 638 42.14 -2.10 5.27
CA PRO A 638 41.04 -1.64 6.10
C PRO A 638 39.72 -2.31 5.67
N SER A 639 38.87 -2.68 6.64
CA SER A 639 37.47 -3.00 6.39
C SER A 639 36.68 -1.72 6.09
N ILE A 640 35.47 -1.86 5.56
CA ILE A 640 34.53 -0.76 5.38
C ILE A 640 33.30 -1.10 6.20
N ASP A 641 32.95 -0.23 7.13
CA ASP A 641 31.77 -0.38 7.97
C ASP A 641 30.62 0.34 7.27
N THR A 642 29.65 -0.43 6.75
CA THR A 642 28.60 0.09 5.86
C THR A 642 27.26 0.21 6.55
N ARG A 643 26.58 1.34 6.39
CA ARG A 643 25.20 1.56 6.84
C ARG A 643 24.37 2.01 5.65
N GLU A 644 23.42 1.20 5.20
CA GLU A 644 22.67 1.46 3.97
C GLU A 644 21.16 1.26 4.16
N ILE A 645 20.37 2.13 3.53
CA ILE A 645 18.92 1.98 3.41
C ILE A 645 18.49 2.30 1.98
N THR A 646 17.82 1.35 1.33
CA THR A 646 17.13 1.55 0.05
C THR A 646 15.63 1.41 0.27
N THR A 647 14.85 2.45 0.00
CA THR A 647 13.40 2.43 0.23
C THR A 647 12.66 3.40 -0.67
N GLN A 648 11.35 3.21 -0.80
CA GLN A 648 10.44 4.15 -1.44
C GLN A 648 9.40 4.62 -0.42
N VAL A 649 9.28 5.92 -0.23
CA VAL A 649 8.36 6.51 0.76
C VAL A 649 7.54 7.65 0.17
N LEU A 650 6.30 7.80 0.64
CA LEU A 650 5.43 8.93 0.34
C LEU A 650 5.39 9.87 1.56
N VAL A 651 5.82 11.11 1.36
CA VAL A 651 5.95 12.10 2.45
C VAL A 651 5.24 13.39 2.05
N ASN A 652 4.68 14.10 3.02
CA ASN A 652 4.05 15.41 2.79
C ASN A 652 5.11 16.51 2.63
N ASP A 653 4.78 17.58 1.90
CA ASP A 653 5.64 18.75 1.75
C ASP A 653 6.05 19.34 3.11
N GLY A 654 7.36 19.40 3.37
CA GLY A 654 7.95 19.98 4.57
C GLY A 654 7.89 19.11 5.83
N GLN A 655 7.34 17.90 5.77
CA GLN A 655 7.26 16.99 6.93
C GLN A 655 8.46 16.05 7.00
N THR A 656 8.89 15.74 8.21
CA THR A 656 9.95 14.77 8.47
C THR A 656 9.36 13.39 8.75
N VAL A 657 9.89 12.36 8.10
CA VAL A 657 9.55 10.96 8.34
C VAL A 657 10.79 10.18 8.75
N VAL A 658 10.63 9.27 9.71
CA VAL A 658 11.64 8.27 10.07
C VAL A 658 11.58 7.15 9.04
N LEU A 659 12.67 6.93 8.31
CA LEU A 659 12.77 5.85 7.33
C LEU A 659 13.00 4.50 8.02
N GLY A 660 13.76 4.52 9.12
CA GLY A 660 14.10 3.34 9.90
C GLY A 660 15.23 3.63 10.89
N GLY A 661 15.58 2.60 11.65
CA GLY A 661 16.68 2.64 12.61
C GLY A 661 17.06 1.26 13.11
N ILE A 662 18.24 1.16 13.72
CA ILE A 662 18.78 -0.06 14.31
C ILE A 662 19.22 0.29 15.73
N LEU A 663 18.78 -0.50 16.71
CA LEU A 663 19.28 -0.47 18.07
C LEU A 663 20.02 -1.77 18.35
N SER A 664 21.30 -1.67 18.67
CA SER A 664 22.13 -2.78 19.13
C SER A 664 22.48 -2.56 20.60
N THR A 665 22.42 -3.63 21.39
CA THR A 665 22.83 -3.59 22.79
C THR A 665 23.62 -4.86 23.09
N THR A 666 24.86 -4.69 23.55
CA THR A 666 25.76 -5.79 23.87
C THR A 666 26.14 -5.71 25.33
N GLN A 667 25.64 -6.64 26.12
CA GLN A 667 25.99 -6.79 27.54
C GLN A 667 26.97 -7.95 27.71
N ARG A 668 28.07 -7.69 28.42
CA ARG A 668 29.11 -8.66 28.69
C ARG A 668 29.54 -8.57 30.15
N GLU A 669 29.49 -9.70 30.85
CA GLU A 669 29.99 -9.84 32.20
C GLU A 669 31.06 -10.93 32.22
N ASP A 670 32.30 -10.54 32.54
CA ASP A 670 33.44 -11.43 32.66
C ASP A 670 33.88 -11.53 34.12
N ASP A 671 33.75 -12.73 34.70
CA ASP A 671 34.17 -13.04 36.06
C ASP A 671 35.36 -14.00 36.06
N THR A 672 36.55 -13.48 36.35
CA THR A 672 37.76 -14.29 36.56
C THR A 672 38.01 -14.43 38.05
N LYS A 673 38.01 -15.66 38.60
CA LYS A 673 38.09 -15.87 40.05
C LYS A 673 38.95 -17.06 40.46
N VAL A 674 39.43 -17.02 41.70
CA VAL A 674 40.03 -18.18 42.35
C VAL A 674 38.92 -19.16 42.74
N PRO A 675 38.98 -20.44 42.34
CA PRO A 675 37.97 -21.43 42.72
C PRO A 675 37.77 -21.52 44.23
N TYR A 676 36.53 -21.74 44.67
CA TYR A 676 36.08 -21.72 46.08
C TYR A 676 36.17 -20.37 46.80
N LEU A 677 37.34 -19.71 46.79
CA LEU A 677 37.55 -18.45 47.52
C LEU A 677 36.81 -17.26 46.91
N GLY A 678 36.67 -17.22 45.58
CA GLY A 678 35.94 -16.17 44.87
C GLY A 678 34.42 -16.18 45.08
N ASP A 679 33.87 -17.29 45.58
CA ASP A 679 32.43 -17.48 45.79
C ASP A 679 31.98 -17.22 47.24
N LEU A 680 32.91 -16.83 48.12
CA LEU A 680 32.57 -16.47 49.50
C LEU A 680 31.72 -15.19 49.55
N PRO A 681 30.69 -15.12 50.40
CA PRO A 681 29.90 -13.91 50.58
C PRO A 681 30.79 -12.78 51.12
N VAL A 682 30.64 -11.58 50.57
CA VAL A 682 31.43 -10.37 50.88
C VAL A 682 32.91 -10.51 50.49
N LEU A 683 33.63 -11.46 51.09
CA LEU A 683 35.07 -11.67 50.94
C LEU A 683 35.49 -12.19 49.55
N GLY A 684 34.59 -12.82 48.79
CA GLY A 684 34.88 -13.34 47.46
C GLY A 684 35.37 -12.27 46.48
N HIS A 685 34.99 -11.01 46.67
CA HIS A 685 35.46 -9.87 45.87
C HIS A 685 36.98 -9.64 45.96
N LEU A 686 37.65 -10.13 47.00
CA LEU A 686 39.11 -10.06 47.14
C LEU A 686 39.83 -11.14 46.31
N PHE A 687 39.08 -12.10 45.77
CA PHE A 687 39.59 -13.28 45.06
C PHE A 687 39.05 -13.39 43.64
N LYS A 688 38.46 -12.31 43.10
CA LYS A 688 37.96 -12.24 41.73
C LYS A 688 38.23 -10.89 41.08
N ASN A 689 38.22 -10.89 39.75
CA ASN A 689 38.12 -9.73 38.89
C ASN A 689 36.80 -9.83 38.12
N THR A 690 35.96 -8.81 38.26
CA THR A 690 34.67 -8.70 37.59
C THR A 690 34.72 -7.52 36.63
N ILE A 691 34.41 -7.77 35.36
CA ILE A 691 34.29 -6.74 34.32
C ILE A 691 32.86 -6.79 33.80
N HIS A 692 32.16 -5.66 33.89
CA HIS A 692 30.82 -5.49 33.35
C HIS A 692 30.84 -4.43 32.27
N LYS A 693 30.48 -4.81 31.03
CA LYS A 693 30.46 -3.95 29.85
C LYS A 693 29.05 -3.91 29.26
N ASP A 694 28.56 -2.73 28.95
CA ASP A 694 27.27 -2.49 28.29
C ASP A 694 27.49 -1.48 27.16
N ASP A 695 27.48 -1.97 25.92
CA ASP A 695 27.64 -1.16 24.71
C ASP A 695 26.28 -1.00 24.03
N LYS A 696 25.84 0.25 23.82
CA LYS A 696 24.56 0.58 23.19
C LYS A 696 24.75 1.48 21.98
N ASP A 697 24.38 0.97 20.80
CA ASP A 697 24.45 1.70 19.54
C ASP A 697 23.05 1.91 18.95
N GLU A 698 22.69 3.15 18.66
CA GLU A 698 21.42 3.52 18.05
C GLU A 698 21.64 4.31 16.76
N LEU A 699 21.07 3.83 15.66
CA LEU A 699 21.06 4.48 14.36
C LEU A 699 19.62 4.86 14.00
N MET A 700 19.39 6.09 13.58
CA MET A 700 18.12 6.56 13.05
C MET A 700 18.34 7.38 11.78
N ILE A 701 17.49 7.16 10.77
CA ILE A 701 17.54 7.89 9.51
C ILE A 701 16.21 8.61 9.28
N PHE A 702 16.28 9.92 9.11
CA PHE A 702 15.15 10.81 8.86
C PHE A 702 15.25 11.40 7.46
N ILE A 703 14.10 11.67 6.84
CA ILE A 703 14.01 12.38 5.56
C ILE A 703 13.01 13.51 5.66
N THR A 704 13.34 14.66 5.06
CA THR A 704 12.45 15.82 4.96
C THR A 704 12.50 16.37 3.54
N PRO A 705 11.48 16.11 2.70
CA PRO A 705 11.35 16.78 1.41
C PRO A 705 10.63 18.12 1.56
N LYS A 706 11.00 19.09 0.72
CA LYS A 706 10.35 20.40 0.63
C LYS A 706 10.26 20.85 -0.83
N ILE A 707 9.08 21.18 -1.31
CA ILE A 707 8.88 21.74 -2.65
C ILE A 707 9.38 23.18 -2.64
N VAL A 708 10.33 23.48 -3.53
CA VAL A 708 10.88 24.84 -3.68
C VAL A 708 9.88 25.66 -4.49
N ARG A 709 9.33 26.71 -3.87
CA ARG A 709 8.51 27.74 -4.54
C ARG A 709 9.43 28.90 -4.91
N GLU A 710 9.23 29.52 -6.07
CA GLU A 710 10.05 30.64 -6.55
C GLU A 710 10.18 31.73 -5.47
N GLY A 711 11.42 32.16 -5.19
CA GLY A 711 11.72 33.21 -4.20
C GLY A 711 12.17 32.74 -2.81
N VAL A 712 12.26 31.43 -2.53
CA VAL A 712 12.77 30.93 -1.24
C VAL A 712 14.31 30.84 -1.27
N ASN A 713 14.98 31.72 -0.53
CA ASN A 713 16.42 31.58 -0.23
C ASN A 713 16.64 30.32 0.62
N VAL A 714 17.36 29.35 0.06
CA VAL A 714 17.68 28.06 0.71
C VAL A 714 18.94 28.15 1.60
N TYR A 715 19.68 29.25 1.48
CA TYR A 715 20.86 29.57 2.28
C TYR A 715 20.53 30.74 3.23
N ASN A 716 19.98 30.42 4.40
CA ASN A 716 20.06 31.25 5.61
C ASN A 716 19.89 30.36 6.82
#